data_AF-A0A367JJV8-F1
#
_entry.id   AF-A0A367JJV8-F1
#
_cell.length_a   1.000
_cell.length_b   1.000
_cell.length_c   1.000
_cell.angle_alpha   90.00
_cell.angle_beta   90.00
_cell.angle_gamma   90.00
#
_symmetry.space_group_name_H-M   'P 1'
#
loop_
_entity.id
_entity.type
_entity.pdbx_description
1 polymer ?
#
loop_
_entity_poly.entity_id
_entity_poly.type
_entity_poly.pdbx_seq_one_letter_code
_entity_poly.pdbx_strand_id
1 'polypeptide(L)'
;MAKTNGQRKNRLSVGEVMELEKYVEFEQDMVTEEVLSHASDSDEDLYNTPIRPRKRFDNSQVTILENTFLENDHPSREIKDKLAKQFNTTTRRIQIWFQNRRAKNKKRSDPRASSVESNYFKHHKRKDSESSINTEHTTEQSGSNSKHKKPVYQMPLEDMRSKMFYTPPFQGSFPMDYPFESGYSQNRQPYHSVLSHEYDFCKMTTLLIDNYDSFTFNVYQYLSCQGAKVVVFRNDKITIEEIEKLAPRNIVISPGPGHPSTDAGISRQVISHFAGRLPILGICMGQQCMYEVYGGKVSYAGDIMHGKASPIKHDSRSIFKGLPQNNMVTRYHSLAGMPTTLPDSLEVTATTEDGVIMAIRHKQYTVEGVQFHPESILCDNGHLMISNFLSLNGGTWEENPAAGVVYEKPTQQEPKTTEPQTAAPQTAAPSILTRIYSQRLKDMEQAREIPGQSFQDLEKLMDLHTAPSLQDVVARMSQSTPALMAEVKRASPSKGNIDATANAAEQAVQYALAGASVVSVLTEPKWFRGTIHDMRQVRQALENLPNRPCVLRKDFIVDRYQILEGRLYGADTVLLIVAMLSQDQLQDLFLYSRSLGMEPLVEVNNKEEMARANALGARLVGVNNRNLHSFDVDMETTSRLAEMVPAGTILCALSGITGREDVQVYVKQGVRGVLVGEALMRAWNLKEFVADLLGYEKKDPVSNSKENKSSLVKVCGISTVEAAVEAASSGADLIGLIFAEKSRRKVESLEKAQEIVRSVRALDLKAKPRFHGQIPTEWFQMHRYLLEKRTRKPLVVGVFVNQSIEYMTEVAIEVGLDLIQLHGTEAHEVARYLPVPVIRAFHMDSDFDERQIPNLSQPGSHHFVLLDAKVSSAPSDEQGGRGVKFDWSIASKVIQHRPFEFLSKKDFPVILAGGLDPTNVASAIQQVKPWIVDVSSGVETNGVKDLAKIRAFVETVQSTKYFQD
;
A
#
# COMPACT_ATOMS: atom_id res chain seq x y z
N MET A 1 -7.90 -84.06 -0.69
CA MET A 1 -8.22 -83.99 -2.13
C MET A 1 -7.97 -82.55 -2.55
N ALA A 2 -6.78 -82.15 -2.99
CA ALA A 2 -6.06 -82.46 -4.24
C ALA A 2 -5.89 -81.08 -4.92
N LYS A 3 -4.72 -80.50 -5.17
CA LYS A 3 -3.33 -80.98 -5.34
C LYS A 3 -2.40 -79.76 -5.13
N THR A 4 -1.56 -79.73 -4.08
CA THR A 4 -0.11 -80.05 -4.05
C THR A 4 0.79 -79.03 -4.77
N ASN A 5 1.93 -78.56 -4.25
CA ASN A 5 2.64 -78.76 -2.98
C ASN A 5 3.85 -77.80 -2.97
N GLY A 6 4.31 -77.41 -1.78
CA GLY A 6 5.73 -77.09 -1.53
C GLY A 6 5.94 -75.78 -0.75
N GLN A 7 5.92 -75.74 0.58
CA GLN A 7 7.04 -76.08 1.50
C GLN A 7 8.29 -75.22 1.25
N ARG A 8 8.90 -74.51 2.20
CA ARG A 8 9.21 -74.87 3.61
C ARG A 8 9.68 -73.64 4.40
N LYS A 9 9.51 -73.72 5.72
CA LYS A 9 10.10 -72.87 6.78
C LYS A 9 11.64 -72.90 6.73
N ASN A 10 12.30 -71.82 7.19
CA ASN A 10 13.20 -71.89 8.37
C ASN A 10 13.82 -70.53 8.76
N ARG A 11 13.93 -70.35 10.09
CA ARG A 11 14.86 -69.46 10.81
C ARG A 11 16.32 -69.73 10.40
N LEU A 12 17.16 -68.70 10.49
CA LEU A 12 18.58 -68.62 10.90
C LEU A 12 19.02 -67.16 10.59
N SER A 13 19.37 -66.29 11.54
CA SER A 13 20.53 -66.20 12.45
C SER A 13 21.65 -65.31 11.90
N VAL A 14 22.07 -64.37 12.75
CA VAL A 14 23.38 -63.73 12.88
C VAL A 14 24.48 -64.41 12.07
N GLY A 15 25.04 -63.73 11.07
CA GLY A 15 26.22 -64.21 10.33
C GLY A 15 26.10 -64.08 8.82
N GLU A 16 26.00 -62.84 8.33
CA GLU A 16 26.45 -62.40 6.98
C GLU A 16 26.55 -60.86 6.95
N VAL A 17 26.98 -60.32 8.09
CA VAL A 17 27.62 -59.02 8.20
C VAL A 17 29.12 -59.35 8.14
N MET A 18 29.84 -58.76 7.19
CA MET A 18 31.30 -58.87 6.91
C MET A 18 31.75 -59.78 5.75
N GLU A 19 31.78 -59.21 4.55
CA GLU A 19 32.98 -59.03 3.72
C GLU A 19 33.04 -57.50 3.47
N LEU A 20 34.07 -56.68 3.67
CA LEU A 20 35.48 -56.79 4.05
C LEU A 20 35.76 -55.55 4.92
N GLU A 21 35.99 -55.66 6.23
CA GLU A 21 37.32 -55.77 6.83
C GLU A 21 38.42 -54.96 6.13
N LYS A 22 38.64 -53.74 6.62
CA LYS A 22 39.95 -53.33 7.14
C LYS A 22 39.73 -52.19 8.14
N TYR A 23 39.74 -52.55 9.42
CA TYR A 23 39.80 -51.65 10.55
C TYR A 23 40.86 -52.22 11.50
N VAL A 24 41.71 -51.32 12.02
CA VAL A 24 42.54 -51.48 13.23
C VAL A 24 43.73 -52.43 13.08
N GLU A 25 44.96 -51.88 13.00
CA GLU A 25 45.89 -51.83 14.15
C GLU A 25 47.32 -51.33 13.78
N PHE A 26 47.89 -50.60 14.74
CA PHE A 26 49.31 -50.40 15.07
C PHE A 26 50.19 -49.40 14.29
N GLU A 27 50.51 -48.33 15.04
CA GLU A 27 51.75 -47.55 15.02
C GLU A 27 53.01 -48.43 15.18
N GLN A 28 54.09 -48.11 14.46
CA GLN A 28 55.43 -47.70 14.97
C GLN A 28 56.52 -47.84 13.87
N ASP A 29 57.56 -46.99 14.00
CA ASP A 29 58.81 -46.81 13.24
C ASP A 29 58.75 -45.87 12.01
N MET A 30 59.39 -44.68 11.94
CA MET A 30 60.49 -44.04 12.70
C MET A 30 60.39 -42.49 12.55
N VAL A 31 60.33 -41.67 13.63
CA VAL A 31 61.44 -40.94 14.35
C VAL A 31 62.02 -39.77 13.52
N THR A 32 62.11 -38.49 13.93
CA THR A 32 62.56 -37.84 15.20
C THR A 32 62.09 -36.35 15.30
N GLU A 33 61.97 -35.83 16.54
CA GLU A 33 62.28 -34.47 17.06
C GLU A 33 61.72 -33.21 16.33
N GLU A 34 61.20 -32.13 16.93
CA GLU A 34 61.22 -31.56 18.28
C GLU A 34 60.21 -30.37 18.30
N VAL A 35 59.42 -30.26 19.39
CA VAL A 35 59.26 -29.02 20.20
C VAL A 35 58.48 -27.80 19.65
N LEU A 36 57.28 -27.62 20.25
CA LEU A 36 56.75 -26.40 20.90
C LEU A 36 56.72 -25.09 20.07
N SER A 37 55.57 -24.45 19.87
CA SER A 37 54.91 -23.71 20.95
C SER A 37 53.56 -23.08 20.52
N HIS A 38 52.54 -23.37 21.35
CA HIS A 38 51.38 -22.52 21.72
C HIS A 38 50.07 -22.68 20.92
N ALA A 39 49.28 -23.64 21.38
CA ALA A 39 47.81 -23.55 21.39
C ALA A 39 47.34 -23.03 22.76
N SER A 40 46.53 -21.97 22.74
CA SER A 40 45.53 -21.51 23.73
C SER A 40 44.87 -20.29 23.05
N ASP A 41 43.57 -20.13 22.81
CA ASP A 41 42.36 -20.65 23.45
C ASP A 41 41.15 -20.50 22.49
N SER A 42 40.12 -21.30 22.78
CA SER A 42 38.68 -21.07 22.56
C SER A 42 38.12 -20.78 21.16
N ASP A 43 37.47 -21.81 20.58
CA ASP A 43 36.41 -21.72 19.57
C ASP A 43 35.08 -21.20 20.17
N GLU A 44 35.04 -19.92 20.52
CA GLU A 44 33.81 -19.19 20.88
C GLU A 44 33.86 -17.75 20.31
N ASP A 45 33.98 -17.55 18.98
CA ASP A 45 33.89 -16.17 18.43
C ASP A 45 33.57 -16.04 16.92
N LEU A 46 32.72 -16.92 16.35
CA LEU A 46 32.37 -16.85 14.92
C LEU A 46 31.09 -16.08 14.56
N TYR A 47 30.50 -15.34 15.51
CA TYR A 47 29.34 -14.46 15.25
C TYR A 47 29.50 -12.99 15.66
N ASN A 48 30.71 -12.52 15.96
CA ASN A 48 30.93 -11.14 16.37
C ASN A 48 32.08 -10.46 15.61
N THR A 49 31.91 -10.25 14.29
CA THR A 49 32.78 -9.28 13.58
C THR A 49 32.17 -7.88 13.70
N PRO A 50 32.80 -6.91 14.40
CA PRO A 50 32.29 -5.55 14.46
C PRO A 50 32.33 -4.93 13.07
N ILE A 51 31.18 -4.46 12.59
CA ILE A 51 31.08 -3.61 11.40
C ILE A 51 31.98 -2.39 11.63
N ARG A 52 33.12 -2.31 10.90
CA ARG A 52 34.00 -1.15 10.99
C ARG A 52 33.21 0.11 10.61
N PRO A 53 33.08 1.12 11.48
CA PRO A 53 32.34 2.34 11.16
C PRO A 53 32.99 3.06 9.97
N ARG A 54 32.18 3.55 9.02
CA ARG A 54 32.65 4.33 7.88
C ARG A 54 33.29 5.65 8.38
N LYS A 55 34.61 5.71 8.52
CA LYS A 55 35.36 6.94 8.89
C LYS A 55 35.20 8.02 7.82
N ARG A 56 34.37 9.05 8.02
CA ARG A 56 34.23 10.17 7.06
C ARG A 56 35.58 10.89 6.86
N PHE A 57 35.80 11.48 5.68
CA PHE A 57 36.93 12.40 5.48
C PHE A 57 36.72 13.61 6.38
N ASP A 58 37.76 14.03 7.10
CA ASP A 58 37.70 15.25 7.91
C ASP A 58 37.76 16.51 7.02
N ASN A 59 37.49 17.68 7.61
CA ASN A 59 37.43 18.95 6.87
C ASN A 59 38.76 19.30 6.18
N SER A 60 39.91 18.91 6.74
CA SER A 60 41.21 19.16 6.12
C SER A 60 41.43 18.27 4.90
N GLN A 61 41.06 16.99 4.99
CA GLN A 61 41.13 16.04 3.89
C GLN A 61 40.17 16.41 2.76
N VAL A 62 38.95 16.85 3.10
CA VAL A 62 37.98 17.35 2.11
C VAL A 62 38.52 18.59 1.39
N THR A 63 39.18 19.50 2.11
CA THR A 63 39.77 20.71 1.50
C THR A 63 40.85 20.35 0.49
N ILE A 64 41.74 19.41 0.83
CA ILE A 64 42.77 18.94 -0.11
C ILE A 64 42.15 18.25 -1.33
N LEU A 65 41.12 17.41 -1.12
CA LEU A 65 40.39 16.75 -2.20
C LEU A 65 39.68 17.74 -3.13
N GLU A 66 39.05 18.78 -2.59
CA GLU A 66 38.41 19.85 -3.39
C GLU A 66 39.45 20.66 -4.16
N ASN A 67 40.59 21.02 -3.55
CA ASN A 67 41.66 21.72 -4.26
C ASN A 67 42.23 20.88 -5.41
N THR A 68 42.51 19.59 -5.17
CA THR A 68 42.95 18.69 -6.24
C THR A 68 41.88 18.52 -7.32
N PHE A 69 40.58 18.55 -6.97
CA PHE A 69 39.49 18.51 -7.94
C PHE A 69 39.39 19.77 -8.80
N LEU A 70 39.67 20.94 -8.22
CA LEU A 70 39.70 22.20 -8.95
C LEU A 70 40.89 22.28 -9.93
N GLU A 71 42.02 21.67 -9.58
CA GLU A 71 43.19 21.57 -10.46
C GLU A 71 43.02 20.50 -11.54
N ASN A 72 42.47 19.33 -11.19
CA ASN A 72 42.22 18.23 -12.11
C ASN A 72 41.06 17.35 -11.61
N ASP A 73 39.91 17.44 -12.29
CA ASP A 73 38.70 16.68 -11.95
C ASP A 73 38.80 15.18 -12.29
N HIS A 74 39.82 14.77 -13.05
CA HIS A 74 40.17 13.41 -13.42
C HIS A 74 41.64 13.08 -13.05
N PRO A 75 42.01 13.07 -11.74
CA PRO A 75 43.39 12.86 -11.33
C PRO A 75 43.89 11.47 -11.74
N SER A 76 45.17 11.42 -12.15
CA SER A 76 45.86 10.19 -12.52
C SER A 76 45.93 9.20 -11.36
N ARG A 77 46.21 7.93 -11.66
CA ARG A 77 46.33 6.89 -10.62
C ARG A 77 47.40 7.24 -9.58
N GLU A 78 48.53 7.80 -10.02
CA GLU A 78 49.61 8.25 -9.14
C GLU A 78 49.18 9.34 -8.14
N ILE A 79 48.39 10.31 -8.59
CA ILE A 79 47.86 11.37 -7.70
C ILE A 79 46.88 10.77 -6.68
N LYS A 80 46.01 9.86 -7.12
CA LYS A 80 45.07 9.16 -6.23
C LYS A 80 45.78 8.27 -5.22
N ASP A 81 46.86 7.60 -5.62
CA ASP A 81 47.69 6.78 -4.73
C ASP A 81 48.45 7.64 -3.70
N LYS A 82 48.96 8.81 -4.10
CA LYS A 82 49.57 9.78 -3.18
C LYS A 82 48.58 10.29 -2.13
N LEU A 83 47.38 10.69 -2.55
CA LEU A 83 46.31 11.12 -1.64
C LEU A 83 45.83 9.99 -0.72
N ALA A 84 45.74 8.76 -1.24
CA ALA A 84 45.38 7.60 -0.46
C ALA A 84 46.40 7.31 0.66
N LYS A 85 47.70 7.40 0.35
CA LYS A 85 48.78 7.30 1.34
C LYS A 85 48.71 8.46 2.34
N GLN A 86 48.50 9.69 1.88
CA GLN A 86 48.42 10.88 2.74
C GLN A 86 47.25 10.82 3.73
N PHE A 87 46.10 10.27 3.33
CA PHE A 87 44.90 10.18 4.17
C PHE A 87 44.75 8.84 4.89
N ASN A 88 45.77 7.99 4.83
CA ASN A 88 45.76 6.62 5.36
C ASN A 88 44.48 5.87 4.95
N THR A 89 44.18 5.87 3.65
CA THR A 89 42.98 5.26 3.07
C THR A 89 43.29 4.54 1.76
N THR A 90 42.28 3.96 1.12
CA THR A 90 42.46 3.22 -0.14
C THR A 90 42.28 4.13 -1.35
N THR A 91 43.03 3.88 -2.43
CA THR A 91 42.90 4.57 -3.72
C THR A 91 41.48 4.52 -4.26
N ARG A 92 40.80 3.38 -4.07
CA ARG A 92 39.39 3.20 -4.44
C ARG A 92 38.47 4.22 -3.75
N ARG A 93 38.78 4.56 -2.49
CA ARG A 93 37.98 5.52 -1.73
C ARG A 93 38.15 6.96 -2.21
N ILE A 94 39.38 7.33 -2.56
CA ILE A 94 39.67 8.61 -3.23
C ILE A 94 38.96 8.66 -4.59
N GLN A 95 39.04 7.58 -5.38
CA GLN A 95 38.38 7.49 -6.68
C GLN A 95 36.85 7.67 -6.59
N ILE A 96 36.20 7.05 -5.61
CA ILE A 96 34.76 7.20 -5.37
C ILE A 96 34.42 8.65 -4.98
N TRP A 97 35.26 9.30 -4.18
CA TRP A 97 35.05 10.72 -3.84
C TRP A 97 35.06 11.60 -5.10
N PHE A 98 36.04 11.45 -5.98
CA PHE A 98 36.11 12.20 -7.25
C PHE A 98 34.94 11.88 -8.19
N GLN A 99 34.52 10.61 -8.28
CA GLN A 99 33.33 10.21 -9.06
C GLN A 99 32.06 10.90 -8.56
N ASN A 100 31.84 10.88 -7.25
CA ASN A 100 30.69 11.53 -6.63
C ASN A 100 30.74 13.05 -6.78
N ARG A 101 31.94 13.65 -6.69
CA ARG A 101 32.12 15.09 -6.85
C ARG A 101 31.85 15.55 -8.29
N ARG A 102 32.28 14.79 -9.30
CA ARG A 102 31.92 15.02 -10.71
C ARG A 102 30.42 14.90 -10.94
N ALA A 103 29.76 13.89 -10.37
CA ALA A 103 28.31 13.72 -10.47
C ALA A 103 27.55 14.91 -9.85
N LYS A 104 28.02 15.43 -8.70
CA LYS A 104 27.49 16.65 -8.09
C LYS A 104 27.77 17.90 -8.93
N ASN A 105 28.95 18.03 -9.53
CA ASN A 105 29.29 19.18 -10.37
C ASN A 105 28.44 19.21 -11.65
N LYS A 106 28.20 18.05 -12.27
CA LYS A 106 27.34 17.88 -13.44
C LYS A 106 25.87 18.26 -13.16
N LYS A 107 25.39 18.03 -11.93
CA LYS A 107 24.07 18.51 -11.46
C LYS A 107 24.01 20.03 -11.26
N ARG A 108 25.13 20.66 -10.90
CA ARG A 108 25.22 22.12 -10.69
C ARG A 108 25.43 22.91 -11.98
N SER A 109 25.97 22.29 -13.02
CA SER A 109 26.14 22.89 -14.35
C SER A 109 24.92 22.76 -15.27
N ASP A 110 23.80 22.17 -14.81
CA ASP A 110 22.54 22.13 -15.56
C ASP A 110 21.77 23.45 -15.36
N PRO A 111 21.52 24.25 -16.42
CA PRO A 111 20.84 25.55 -16.32
C PRO A 111 19.42 25.49 -15.74
N ARG A 112 18.83 24.29 -15.58
CA ARG A 112 17.49 24.08 -15.02
C ARG A 112 17.46 23.84 -13.50
N ALA A 113 18.63 23.76 -12.83
CA ALA A 113 18.73 23.48 -11.39
C ALA A 113 18.97 24.74 -10.51
N SER A 114 19.08 25.93 -11.10
CA SER A 114 19.53 27.14 -10.39
C SER A 114 18.45 27.93 -9.64
N SER A 115 17.18 27.51 -9.64
CA SER A 115 16.10 28.22 -8.92
C SER A 115 15.80 27.70 -7.50
N VAL A 116 16.51 26.67 -7.03
CA VAL A 116 16.18 26.02 -5.73
C VAL A 116 17.28 26.18 -4.66
N GLU A 117 18.52 26.57 -5.00
CA GLU A 117 19.63 26.66 -4.02
C GLU A 117 19.99 28.09 -3.52
N SER A 118 19.27 29.16 -3.89
CA SER A 118 19.61 30.52 -3.42
C SER A 118 19.12 30.88 -2.01
N ASN A 119 18.34 30.00 -1.34
CA ASN A 119 17.76 30.29 -0.02
C ASN A 119 18.49 29.65 1.17
N TYR A 120 19.54 28.85 0.94
CA TYR A 120 20.18 28.10 2.03
C TYR A 120 21.47 28.73 2.61
N PHE A 121 22.02 29.79 2.02
CA PHE A 121 23.28 30.42 2.47
C PHE A 121 23.24 31.92 2.76
N LYS A 122 22.04 32.51 2.97
CA LYS A 122 21.88 33.92 3.39
C LYS A 122 21.46 34.11 4.86
N HIS A 123 21.48 33.06 5.69
CA HIS A 123 20.99 33.14 7.07
C HIS A 123 22.04 33.13 8.18
N HIS A 124 23.33 33.25 7.87
CA HIS A 124 24.39 33.49 8.87
C HIS A 124 25.29 34.67 8.46
N LYS A 125 24.71 35.88 8.43
CA LYS A 125 25.39 37.18 8.64
C LYS A 125 24.36 38.30 8.45
N ARG A 126 23.84 38.83 9.56
CA ARG A 126 23.30 40.19 9.78
C ARG A 126 22.42 40.17 11.05
N LYS A 127 23.08 40.06 12.20
CA LYS A 127 22.76 40.95 13.32
C LYS A 127 23.68 42.16 13.14
N ASP A 128 23.16 43.32 13.49
CA ASP A 128 23.78 44.66 13.52
C ASP A 128 23.30 45.63 12.42
N SER A 129 23.01 46.85 12.88
CA SER A 129 22.45 48.06 12.24
C SER A 129 20.92 48.04 12.00
N GLU A 130 20.12 48.71 12.85
CA GLU A 130 19.83 50.16 12.87
C GLU A 130 19.19 50.61 11.54
N SER A 131 17.97 51.12 11.44
CA SER A 131 17.25 52.20 12.12
C SER A 131 16.74 53.09 10.98
N SER A 132 15.67 53.86 11.22
CA SER A 132 15.31 55.08 10.48
C SER A 132 14.41 54.98 9.24
N ILE A 133 13.29 55.76 9.31
CA ILE A 133 12.76 56.66 8.25
C ILE A 133 12.01 55.95 7.08
N ASN A 134 10.84 56.38 6.59
CA ASN A 134 9.83 57.38 6.98
C ASN A 134 8.54 57.07 6.19
N THR A 135 7.46 57.74 6.62
CA THR A 135 6.33 58.35 5.88
C THR A 135 6.28 58.17 4.34
N GLU A 136 5.16 58.07 3.62
CA GLU A 136 3.87 58.80 3.72
C GLU A 136 2.97 58.40 2.52
N HIS A 137 1.67 58.72 2.63
CA HIS A 137 0.69 58.98 1.53
C HIS A 137 0.26 57.81 0.61
N THR A 138 -0.99 57.66 0.17
CA THR A 138 -2.13 58.60 0.06
C THR A 138 -3.47 57.84 -0.01
N THR A 139 -4.48 58.48 0.55
CA THR A 139 -5.94 58.29 0.42
C THR A 139 -6.49 58.61 -0.98
N GLU A 140 -7.61 57.97 -1.35
CA GLU A 140 -8.85 58.52 -1.97
C GLU A 140 -9.74 57.32 -2.39
N GLN A 141 -10.89 57.01 -1.77
CA GLN A 141 -12.23 57.64 -1.70
C GLN A 141 -13.11 57.61 -2.97
N SER A 142 -14.41 57.43 -2.69
CA SER A 142 -15.63 57.48 -3.54
C SER A 142 -16.04 56.16 -4.23
N GLY A 143 -17.30 55.69 -4.18
CA GLY A 143 -18.50 56.13 -3.47
C GLY A 143 -19.78 55.50 -4.04
N SER A 144 -20.75 55.20 -3.15
CA SER A 144 -22.23 55.16 -3.37
C SER A 144 -22.82 54.00 -4.22
N ASN A 145 -24.07 53.51 -4.09
CA ASN A 145 -25.12 53.50 -3.05
C ASN A 145 -26.24 52.52 -3.51
N SER A 146 -27.25 52.33 -2.63
CA SER A 146 -28.58 51.68 -2.82
C SER A 146 -28.64 50.16 -2.62
N LYS A 147 -29.37 49.58 -1.65
CA LYS A 147 -30.74 49.70 -1.07
C LYS A 147 -31.81 48.84 -1.76
N HIS A 148 -32.39 47.95 -0.93
CA HIS A 148 -33.75 47.34 -0.98
C HIS A 148 -33.95 46.17 -1.96
N LYS A 149 -34.71 45.11 -1.69
CA LYS A 149 -35.71 44.78 -0.64
C LYS A 149 -35.95 43.26 -0.68
N LYS A 150 -36.20 42.62 0.47
CA LYS A 150 -36.79 41.27 0.58
C LYS A 150 -38.27 41.29 0.17
N PRO A 151 -38.86 40.14 -0.22
CA PRO A 151 -40.20 39.80 0.18
C PRO A 151 -40.22 38.68 1.22
N VAL A 152 -41.17 38.83 2.13
CA VAL A 152 -41.62 37.90 3.17
C VAL A 152 -42.78 37.11 2.59
N TYR A 153 -42.89 35.81 2.91
CA TYR A 153 -44.19 35.16 3.01
C TYR A 153 -44.19 34.17 4.19
N GLN A 154 -45.23 34.27 5.00
CA GLN A 154 -45.45 33.59 6.29
C GLN A 154 -46.38 32.37 6.13
N MET A 155 -46.02 31.28 6.85
CA MET A 155 -46.87 30.34 7.65
C MET A 155 -47.97 29.50 6.95
N PRO A 156 -48.44 28.34 7.53
CA PRO A 156 -48.34 27.92 8.94
C PRO A 156 -47.91 26.46 9.26
N LEU A 157 -47.66 26.28 10.55
CA LEU A 157 -47.44 25.07 11.35
C LEU A 157 -48.74 24.25 11.57
N GLU A 158 -48.52 23.04 12.13
CA GLU A 158 -49.44 22.02 12.70
C GLU A 158 -49.65 20.78 11.80
N ASP A 159 -49.57 19.53 12.24
CA ASP A 159 -49.19 18.89 13.51
C ASP A 159 -49.03 17.36 13.23
N MET A 160 -48.64 16.61 14.25
CA MET A 160 -48.70 15.15 14.43
C MET A 160 -47.47 14.29 14.11
N ARG A 161 -46.68 14.18 15.18
CA ARG A 161 -45.95 13.02 15.71
C ARG A 161 -46.52 11.64 15.29
N SER A 162 -45.64 10.76 14.82
CA SER A 162 -45.60 9.36 15.29
C SER A 162 -44.22 8.73 15.09
N LYS A 163 -43.66 8.29 16.21
CA LYS A 163 -42.50 7.43 16.42
C LYS A 163 -42.46 6.24 15.44
N MET A 164 -41.26 5.86 14.99
CA MET A 164 -40.80 4.48 15.12
C MET A 164 -39.28 4.38 14.96
N PHE A 165 -38.66 3.91 16.04
CA PHE A 165 -37.31 3.36 16.07
C PHE A 165 -37.27 2.11 15.17
N TYR A 166 -36.22 1.96 14.38
CA TYR A 166 -35.90 0.67 13.74
C TYR A 166 -34.42 0.36 13.96
N THR A 167 -34.16 -0.39 15.02
CA THR A 167 -32.97 -1.22 15.23
C THR A 167 -33.37 -2.63 14.78
N PRO A 168 -32.56 -3.36 14.00
CA PRO A 168 -32.93 -4.70 13.55
C PRO A 168 -32.76 -5.73 14.70
N PRO A 169 -33.65 -6.73 14.81
CA PRO A 169 -33.52 -7.79 15.81
C PRO A 169 -32.66 -8.96 15.31
N PHE A 170 -31.71 -9.40 16.15
CA PHE A 170 -31.15 -10.74 16.13
C PHE A 170 -31.95 -11.56 17.15
N GLN A 171 -32.85 -12.43 16.70
CA GLN A 171 -33.44 -13.52 17.48
C GLN A 171 -34.08 -14.53 16.53
N GLY A 172 -33.49 -15.71 16.45
CA GLY A 172 -33.98 -16.86 15.69
C GLY A 172 -33.43 -18.13 16.31
N SER A 173 -34.25 -18.77 17.12
CA SER A 173 -34.06 -20.04 17.82
C SER A 173 -33.72 -21.21 16.90
N PHE A 174 -32.77 -22.05 17.31
CA PHE A 174 -32.52 -23.39 16.76
C PHE A 174 -33.71 -24.33 17.04
N PRO A 175 -34.16 -25.10 16.02
CA PRO A 175 -34.74 -26.41 16.25
C PRO A 175 -33.73 -27.50 15.85
N MET A 176 -33.41 -28.35 16.82
CA MET A 176 -32.90 -29.71 16.63
C MET A 176 -33.93 -30.53 15.85
N ASP A 177 -33.50 -31.23 14.80
CA ASP A 177 -33.68 -32.68 14.62
C ASP A 177 -33.39 -33.11 13.15
N TYR A 178 -32.94 -34.36 13.02
CA TYR A 178 -32.77 -35.22 11.81
C TYR A 178 -31.36 -35.39 11.20
N PRO A 179 -31.03 -36.60 10.69
CA PRO A 179 -30.32 -37.60 11.48
C PRO A 179 -29.00 -38.06 10.85
N PHE A 180 -28.18 -38.71 11.67
CA PHE A 180 -26.98 -39.42 11.28
C PHE A 180 -27.38 -40.76 10.63
N GLU A 181 -27.25 -40.89 9.30
CA GLU A 181 -27.24 -42.20 8.64
C GLU A 181 -25.90 -42.47 7.95
N SER A 182 -25.23 -43.47 8.53
CA SER A 182 -24.10 -44.20 8.00
C SER A 182 -24.52 -45.10 6.83
N GLY A 183 -23.77 -45.06 5.72
CA GLY A 183 -23.98 -46.01 4.62
C GLY A 183 -22.81 -46.10 3.64
N TYR A 184 -21.92 -47.07 3.89
CA TYR A 184 -21.15 -47.89 2.93
C TYR A 184 -20.27 -47.19 1.86
N SER A 185 -18.94 -47.28 1.91
CA SER A 185 -18.07 -48.46 1.64
C SER A 185 -17.64 -48.61 0.17
N GLN A 186 -16.31 -48.72 0.01
CA GLN A 186 -15.56 -49.42 -1.06
C GLN A 186 -15.53 -48.79 -2.47
N ASN A 187 -14.45 -48.05 -2.72
CA ASN A 187 -13.58 -48.29 -3.89
C ASN A 187 -12.19 -47.67 -3.66
N ARG A 188 -11.28 -48.46 -3.09
CA ARG A 188 -9.83 -48.22 -3.19
C ARG A 188 -9.27 -49.23 -4.21
N GLN A 189 -8.81 -48.72 -5.35
CA GLN A 189 -7.89 -49.44 -6.24
C GLN A 189 -6.48 -48.83 -6.04
N PRO A 190 -5.42 -49.64 -6.01
CA PRO A 190 -4.08 -49.18 -5.63
C PRO A 190 -3.35 -48.55 -6.82
N TYR A 191 -2.81 -47.35 -6.63
CA TYR A 191 -1.85 -46.73 -7.55
C TYR A 191 -0.47 -47.37 -7.35
N HIS A 192 -0.15 -48.37 -8.16
CA HIS A 192 1.22 -48.78 -8.44
C HIS A 192 1.45 -48.67 -9.95
N SER A 193 2.19 -47.64 -10.38
CA SER A 193 3.19 -47.67 -11.47
C SER A 193 3.41 -46.28 -12.09
N VAL A 194 4.09 -45.36 -11.38
CA VAL A 194 4.73 -44.20 -12.02
C VAL A 194 6.01 -43.84 -11.23
N LEU A 195 7.00 -44.73 -11.23
CA LEU A 195 8.35 -44.45 -10.69
C LEU A 195 9.42 -45.06 -11.61
N SER A 196 9.44 -44.64 -12.88
CA SER A 196 10.50 -45.04 -13.81
C SER A 196 11.07 -43.91 -14.67
N HIS A 197 10.65 -42.65 -14.49
CA HIS A 197 11.16 -41.51 -15.27
C HIS A 197 11.95 -40.47 -14.45
N GLU A 198 12.09 -40.64 -13.13
CA GLU A 198 12.81 -39.68 -12.27
C GLU A 198 14.32 -39.93 -12.15
N TYR A 199 14.87 -40.98 -12.79
CA TYR A 199 16.25 -41.42 -12.55
C TYR A 199 17.32 -40.98 -13.57
N ASP A 200 17.00 -40.10 -14.52
CA ASP A 200 17.95 -39.71 -15.60
C ASP A 200 18.41 -38.23 -15.60
N PHE A 201 17.80 -37.36 -14.78
CA PHE A 201 18.17 -35.93 -14.75
C PHE A 201 19.47 -35.63 -13.98
N CYS A 202 19.97 -36.55 -13.15
CA CYS A 202 21.07 -36.29 -12.21
C CYS A 202 22.50 -36.45 -12.79
N LYS A 203 22.65 -36.61 -14.12
CA LYS A 203 23.96 -36.86 -14.78
C LYS A 203 24.39 -35.88 -15.88
N MET A 204 23.68 -34.77 -16.10
CA MET A 204 23.93 -33.95 -17.30
C MET A 204 24.79 -32.71 -17.02
N THR A 205 26.00 -32.69 -17.59
CA THR A 205 26.92 -31.54 -17.53
C THR A 205 26.50 -30.44 -18.50
N THR A 206 26.26 -29.24 -17.98
CA THR A 206 26.02 -28.01 -18.76
C THR A 206 27.28 -27.15 -18.77
N LEU A 207 27.74 -26.75 -19.95
CA LEU A 207 28.88 -25.84 -20.08
C LEU A 207 28.38 -24.39 -20.11
N LEU A 208 28.84 -23.56 -19.17
CA LEU A 208 28.61 -22.12 -19.15
C LEU A 208 29.91 -21.39 -19.53
N ILE A 209 29.89 -20.68 -20.66
CA ILE A 209 31.00 -19.80 -21.07
C ILE A 209 30.80 -18.42 -20.45
N ASP A 210 31.66 -18.05 -19.50
CA ASP A 210 31.69 -16.77 -18.80
C ASP A 210 32.37 -15.69 -19.66
N ASN A 211 31.62 -14.67 -20.07
CA ASN A 211 32.10 -13.53 -20.82
C ASN A 211 32.43 -12.33 -19.90
N TYR A 212 32.81 -12.60 -18.66
CA TYR A 212 33.26 -11.61 -17.67
C TYR A 212 32.15 -10.63 -17.21
N ASP A 213 30.90 -11.09 -17.17
CA ASP A 213 29.78 -10.29 -16.66
C ASP A 213 29.55 -10.51 -15.16
N SER A 214 29.09 -9.45 -14.48
CA SER A 214 28.78 -9.52 -13.05
C SER A 214 27.58 -10.43 -12.71
N PHE A 215 26.74 -10.77 -13.69
CA PHE A 215 25.55 -11.61 -13.53
C PHE A 215 25.77 -13.08 -13.93
N THR A 216 26.97 -13.48 -14.38
CA THR A 216 27.25 -14.90 -14.71
C THR A 216 26.96 -15.84 -13.54
N PHE A 217 27.19 -15.40 -12.29
CA PHE A 217 26.87 -16.19 -11.10
C PHE A 217 25.35 -16.46 -10.96
N ASN A 218 24.50 -15.52 -11.37
CA ASN A 218 23.05 -15.69 -11.35
C ASN A 218 22.60 -16.70 -12.42
N VAL A 219 23.23 -16.69 -13.60
CA VAL A 219 22.99 -17.70 -14.65
C VAL A 219 23.38 -19.09 -14.12
N TYR A 220 24.56 -19.22 -13.50
CA TYR A 220 25.01 -20.45 -12.86
C TYR A 220 24.00 -20.95 -11.81
N GLN A 221 23.52 -20.05 -10.96
CA GLN A 221 22.52 -20.37 -9.94
C GLN A 221 21.21 -20.86 -10.56
N TYR A 222 20.66 -20.15 -11.56
CA TYR A 222 19.40 -20.52 -12.20
C TYR A 222 19.48 -21.90 -12.86
N LEU A 223 20.58 -22.18 -13.58
CA LEU A 223 20.84 -23.49 -14.18
C LEU A 223 20.92 -24.59 -13.09
N SER A 224 21.65 -24.33 -12.01
CA SER A 224 21.80 -25.28 -10.89
C SER A 224 20.46 -25.54 -10.18
N CYS A 225 19.64 -24.51 -9.98
CA CYS A 225 18.30 -24.63 -9.39
C CYS A 225 17.34 -25.45 -10.27
N GLN A 226 17.56 -25.50 -11.58
CA GLN A 226 16.80 -26.34 -12.50
C GLN A 226 17.42 -27.75 -12.66
N GLY A 227 18.39 -28.11 -11.82
CA GLY A 227 18.96 -29.46 -11.74
C GLY A 227 20.17 -29.71 -12.65
N ALA A 228 20.69 -28.69 -13.34
CA ALA A 228 21.86 -28.85 -14.20
C ALA A 228 23.17 -28.94 -13.38
N LYS A 229 24.08 -29.84 -13.78
CA LYS A 229 25.47 -29.83 -13.27
C LYS A 229 26.30 -28.87 -14.11
N VAL A 230 26.52 -27.65 -13.63
CA VAL A 230 27.16 -26.60 -14.42
C VAL A 230 28.69 -26.59 -14.25
N VAL A 231 29.41 -26.55 -15.36
CA VAL A 231 30.87 -26.29 -15.40
C VAL A 231 31.10 -24.96 -16.10
N VAL A 232 31.87 -24.09 -15.47
CA VAL A 232 32.07 -22.71 -15.93
C VAL A 232 33.50 -22.51 -16.41
N PHE A 233 33.67 -22.01 -17.63
CA PHE A 233 34.95 -21.57 -18.15
C PHE A 233 34.83 -20.15 -18.69
N ARG A 234 35.82 -19.30 -18.42
CA ARG A 234 35.89 -17.98 -19.05
C ARG A 234 36.14 -18.13 -20.53
N ASN A 235 35.67 -17.16 -21.31
CA ASN A 235 35.71 -17.17 -22.79
C ASN A 235 37.13 -17.19 -23.40
N ASP A 236 38.18 -17.12 -22.57
CA ASP A 236 39.60 -17.19 -22.93
C ASP A 236 40.37 -18.27 -22.13
N LYS A 237 39.66 -19.23 -21.52
CA LYS A 237 40.22 -20.27 -20.64
C LYS A 237 39.86 -21.71 -21.02
N ILE A 238 39.24 -21.91 -22.18
CA ILE A 238 38.95 -23.24 -22.73
C ILE A 238 39.07 -23.20 -24.26
N THR A 239 39.48 -24.29 -24.90
CA THR A 239 39.52 -24.44 -26.37
C THR A 239 38.36 -25.29 -26.89
N ILE A 240 38.11 -25.28 -28.21
CA ILE A 240 37.07 -26.10 -28.83
C ILE A 240 37.33 -27.60 -28.60
N GLU A 241 38.59 -28.03 -28.69
CA GLU A 241 39.01 -29.41 -28.48
C GLU A 241 38.78 -29.86 -27.02
N GLU A 242 38.97 -28.95 -26.07
CA GLU A 242 38.68 -29.21 -24.65
C GLU A 242 37.18 -29.32 -24.40
N ILE A 243 36.36 -28.51 -25.09
CA ILE A 243 34.89 -28.63 -25.03
C ILE A 243 34.43 -29.95 -25.63
N GLU A 244 35.02 -30.40 -26.74
CA GLU A 244 34.69 -31.71 -27.34
C GLU A 244 35.03 -32.86 -26.37
N LYS A 245 36.15 -32.78 -25.65
CA LYS A 245 36.53 -33.76 -24.62
C LYS A 245 35.62 -33.69 -23.39
N LEU A 246 35.18 -32.50 -23.00
CA LEU A 246 34.24 -32.30 -21.89
C LEU A 246 32.88 -32.94 -22.18
N ALA A 247 32.52 -33.07 -23.47
CA ALA A 247 31.27 -33.65 -23.96
C ALA A 247 30.02 -33.13 -23.21
N PRO A 248 29.81 -31.79 -23.15
CA PRO A 248 28.66 -31.23 -22.44
C PRO A 248 27.34 -31.59 -23.14
N ARG A 249 26.26 -31.70 -22.38
CA ARG A 249 24.90 -31.92 -22.94
C ARG A 249 24.41 -30.69 -23.71
N ASN A 250 24.72 -29.51 -23.19
CA ASN A 250 24.26 -28.23 -23.71
C ASN A 250 25.22 -27.12 -23.30
N ILE A 251 25.15 -26.01 -24.04
CA ILE A 251 26.06 -24.88 -23.89
C ILE A 251 25.26 -23.60 -23.64
N VAL A 252 25.66 -22.83 -22.63
CA VAL A 252 25.13 -21.50 -22.35
C VAL A 252 26.25 -20.48 -22.51
N ILE A 253 26.01 -19.45 -23.32
CA ILE A 253 26.91 -18.31 -23.49
C ILE A 253 26.34 -17.16 -22.64
N SER A 254 27.07 -16.81 -21.59
CA SER A 254 26.66 -15.79 -20.63
C SER A 254 26.66 -14.37 -21.22
N PRO A 255 26.02 -13.40 -20.53
CA PRO A 255 26.20 -11.98 -20.80
C PRO A 255 27.66 -11.55 -20.70
N GLY A 256 27.99 -10.38 -21.25
CA GLY A 256 29.34 -9.84 -21.24
C GLY A 256 29.34 -8.33 -21.52
N PRO A 257 30.28 -7.56 -20.96
CA PRO A 257 30.52 -6.18 -21.37
C PRO A 257 31.24 -6.14 -22.73
N GLY A 258 31.12 -5.02 -23.44
CA GLY A 258 31.85 -4.79 -24.69
C GLY A 258 31.05 -5.18 -25.93
N HIS A 259 31.76 -5.48 -27.02
CA HIS A 259 31.17 -5.82 -28.31
C HIS A 259 31.47 -7.29 -28.66
N PRO A 260 30.51 -8.06 -29.20
CA PRO A 260 30.71 -9.47 -29.54
C PRO A 260 31.90 -9.73 -30.47
N SER A 261 32.22 -8.77 -31.36
CA SER A 261 33.34 -8.91 -32.29
C SER A 261 34.72 -8.80 -31.65
N THR A 262 34.85 -8.11 -30.51
CA THR A 262 36.14 -7.79 -29.87
C THR A 262 36.33 -8.48 -28.52
N ASP A 263 35.25 -8.68 -27.76
CA ASP A 263 35.32 -9.01 -26.34
C ASP A 263 34.78 -10.42 -26.00
N ALA A 264 34.17 -11.12 -26.97
CA ALA A 264 33.48 -12.40 -26.73
C ALA A 264 34.39 -13.65 -26.70
N GLY A 265 35.70 -13.49 -26.87
CA GLY A 265 36.66 -14.61 -26.86
C GLY A 265 36.23 -15.73 -27.82
N ILE A 266 36.25 -16.98 -27.32
CA ILE A 266 35.86 -18.16 -28.11
C ILE A 266 34.34 -18.26 -28.38
N SER A 267 33.49 -17.44 -27.74
CA SER A 267 32.03 -17.64 -27.74
C SER A 267 31.43 -17.73 -29.16
N ARG A 268 31.93 -16.92 -30.10
CA ARG A 268 31.52 -16.97 -31.51
C ARG A 268 31.94 -18.27 -32.21
N GLN A 269 33.14 -18.76 -31.91
CA GLN A 269 33.65 -20.03 -32.42
C GLN A 269 32.87 -21.22 -31.85
N VAL A 270 32.53 -21.18 -30.56
CA VAL A 270 31.70 -22.18 -29.89
C VAL A 270 30.33 -22.27 -30.54
N ILE A 271 29.66 -21.13 -30.78
CA ILE A 271 28.37 -21.11 -31.48
C ILE A 271 28.51 -21.72 -32.88
N SER A 272 29.51 -21.30 -33.66
CA SER A 272 29.70 -21.81 -35.03
C SER A 272 30.04 -23.30 -35.09
N HIS A 273 30.80 -23.83 -34.13
CA HIS A 273 31.29 -25.21 -34.13
C HIS A 273 30.26 -26.22 -33.62
N PHE A 274 29.46 -25.83 -32.61
CA PHE A 274 28.51 -26.72 -31.95
C PHE A 274 27.05 -26.53 -32.39
N ALA A 275 26.74 -25.51 -33.20
CA ALA A 275 25.43 -25.35 -33.81
C ALA A 275 25.03 -26.61 -34.60
N GLY A 276 23.83 -27.11 -34.36
CA GLY A 276 23.35 -28.36 -34.99
C GLY A 276 23.93 -29.64 -34.39
N ARG A 277 24.77 -29.54 -33.34
CA ARG A 277 25.29 -30.69 -32.57
C ARG A 277 24.75 -30.69 -31.16
N LEU A 278 24.81 -29.54 -30.48
CA LEU A 278 24.35 -29.36 -29.10
C LEU A 278 23.34 -28.22 -29.01
N PRO A 279 22.43 -28.22 -28.02
CA PRO A 279 21.59 -27.06 -27.74
C PRO A 279 22.46 -25.90 -27.25
N ILE A 280 22.24 -24.71 -27.80
CA ILE A 280 22.98 -23.50 -27.40
C ILE A 280 22.01 -22.39 -27.01
N LEU A 281 22.17 -21.85 -25.80
CA LEU A 281 21.46 -20.66 -25.31
C LEU A 281 22.42 -19.47 -25.20
N GLY A 282 22.11 -18.35 -25.85
CA GLY A 282 22.86 -17.10 -25.73
C GLY A 282 22.10 -16.05 -24.92
N ILE A 283 22.72 -15.45 -23.90
CA ILE A 283 22.09 -14.40 -23.08
C ILE A 283 22.83 -13.08 -23.28
N CYS A 284 22.09 -12.02 -23.62
CA CYS A 284 22.59 -10.67 -23.88
C CYS A 284 23.73 -10.69 -24.91
N MET A 285 25.00 -10.54 -24.49
CA MET A 285 26.15 -10.65 -25.40
C MET A 285 26.21 -12.03 -26.10
N GLY A 286 25.74 -13.10 -25.46
CA GLY A 286 25.62 -14.41 -26.10
C GLY A 286 24.68 -14.43 -27.30
N GLN A 287 23.52 -13.76 -27.21
CA GLN A 287 22.60 -13.59 -28.34
C GLN A 287 23.20 -12.68 -29.42
N GLN A 288 23.94 -11.64 -29.03
CA GLN A 288 24.65 -10.78 -29.97
C GLN A 288 25.75 -11.52 -30.75
N CYS A 289 26.47 -12.45 -30.09
CA CYS A 289 27.42 -13.34 -30.75
C CYS A 289 26.72 -14.21 -31.81
N MET A 290 25.53 -14.74 -31.51
CA MET A 290 24.74 -15.51 -32.49
C MET A 290 24.36 -14.63 -33.68
N TYR A 291 23.89 -13.41 -33.42
CA TYR A 291 23.53 -12.45 -34.47
C TYR A 291 24.70 -12.18 -35.43
N GLU A 292 25.92 -12.00 -34.92
CA GLU A 292 27.12 -11.78 -35.73
C GLU A 292 27.63 -13.03 -36.45
N VAL A 293 27.62 -14.20 -35.81
CA VAL A 293 28.10 -15.45 -36.42
C VAL A 293 27.34 -15.77 -37.71
N TYR A 294 26.05 -15.46 -37.76
CA TYR A 294 25.21 -15.66 -38.94
C TYR A 294 25.16 -14.45 -39.89
N GLY A 295 26.01 -13.43 -39.68
CA GLY A 295 26.19 -12.31 -40.61
C GLY A 295 25.35 -11.06 -40.34
N GLY A 296 24.63 -11.01 -39.22
CA GLY A 296 23.86 -9.84 -38.81
C GLY A 296 24.73 -8.78 -38.13
N LYS A 297 24.28 -7.51 -38.10
CA LYS A 297 25.00 -6.42 -37.45
C LYS A 297 24.41 -6.08 -36.08
N VAL A 298 25.28 -5.96 -35.08
CA VAL A 298 24.96 -5.44 -33.75
C VAL A 298 25.34 -3.95 -33.71
N SER A 299 24.42 -3.10 -33.27
CA SER A 299 24.65 -1.66 -33.16
C SER A 299 23.83 -1.05 -32.03
N TYR A 300 23.91 0.27 -31.87
CA TYR A 300 23.23 0.99 -30.80
C TYR A 300 21.70 0.82 -30.87
N ALA A 301 21.10 0.44 -29.74
CA ALA A 301 19.69 0.06 -29.64
C ALA A 301 18.71 1.25 -29.49
N GLY A 302 19.18 2.49 -29.71
CA GLY A 302 18.39 3.73 -29.57
C GLY A 302 18.36 4.29 -28.15
N ASP A 303 18.13 3.45 -27.15
CA ASP A 303 18.07 3.83 -25.73
C ASP A 303 19.04 3.02 -24.86
N ILE A 304 19.71 3.69 -23.91
CA ILE A 304 20.51 3.03 -22.88
C ILE A 304 19.58 2.49 -21.79
N MET A 305 19.45 1.16 -21.72
CA MET A 305 18.61 0.49 -20.73
C MET A 305 19.46 -0.34 -19.76
N HIS A 306 19.51 0.06 -18.50
CA HIS A 306 20.18 -0.69 -17.42
C HIS A 306 19.19 -0.96 -16.28
N GLY A 307 18.85 -2.24 -16.07
CA GLY A 307 18.01 -2.69 -14.97
C GLY A 307 16.54 -2.32 -15.12
N LYS A 308 16.06 -2.15 -16.36
CA LYS A 308 14.66 -1.84 -16.65
C LYS A 308 13.96 -3.10 -17.16
N ALA A 309 12.78 -3.38 -16.63
CA ALA A 309 11.92 -4.42 -17.16
C ALA A 309 11.14 -3.88 -18.39
N SER A 310 10.98 -4.71 -19.42
CA SER A 310 10.18 -4.40 -20.59
C SER A 310 9.34 -5.61 -20.96
N PRO A 311 8.07 -5.44 -21.36
CA PRO A 311 7.28 -6.56 -21.86
C PRO A 311 7.81 -7.00 -23.22
N ILE A 312 7.84 -8.31 -23.45
CA ILE A 312 8.12 -8.89 -24.77
C ILE A 312 6.92 -9.64 -25.33
N LYS A 313 6.70 -9.50 -26.62
CA LYS A 313 5.89 -10.43 -27.41
C LYS A 313 6.81 -11.53 -27.89
N HIS A 314 6.43 -12.78 -27.71
CA HIS A 314 7.22 -13.92 -28.16
C HIS A 314 6.36 -14.92 -28.94
N ASP A 315 6.97 -15.92 -29.55
CA ASP A 315 6.25 -16.92 -30.35
C ASP A 315 5.65 -18.08 -29.54
N SER A 316 5.91 -18.13 -28.22
CA SER A 316 5.45 -19.18 -27.29
C SER A 316 5.99 -20.58 -27.61
N ARG A 317 7.12 -20.63 -28.33
CA ARG A 317 7.80 -21.88 -28.71
C ARG A 317 9.14 -21.99 -27.97
N SER A 318 9.70 -23.19 -27.94
CA SER A 318 11.01 -23.50 -27.36
C SER A 318 11.15 -22.95 -25.94
N ILE A 319 12.11 -22.05 -25.67
CA ILE A 319 12.33 -21.47 -24.34
C ILE A 319 11.13 -20.67 -23.82
N PHE A 320 10.26 -20.19 -24.72
CA PHE A 320 9.02 -19.47 -24.38
C PHE A 320 7.80 -20.38 -24.21
N LYS A 321 7.97 -21.71 -24.29
CA LYS A 321 6.85 -22.63 -24.15
C LYS A 321 6.21 -22.51 -22.76
N GLY A 322 4.88 -22.35 -22.75
CA GLY A 322 4.13 -22.18 -21.52
C GLY A 322 4.32 -20.82 -20.84
N LEU A 323 5.07 -19.89 -21.46
CA LEU A 323 5.19 -18.53 -20.96
C LEU A 323 4.00 -17.67 -21.43
N PRO A 324 3.48 -16.80 -20.54
CA PRO A 324 2.46 -15.84 -20.92
C PRO A 324 3.05 -14.76 -21.83
N GLN A 325 2.27 -14.29 -22.81
CA GLN A 325 2.64 -13.15 -23.63
C GLN A 325 2.82 -11.87 -22.80
N ASN A 326 3.66 -10.94 -23.27
CA ASN A 326 4.06 -9.73 -22.54
C ASN A 326 4.82 -10.03 -21.25
N ASN A 327 5.52 -11.17 -21.17
CA ASN A 327 6.42 -11.50 -20.08
C ASN A 327 7.40 -10.34 -19.82
N MET A 328 7.50 -9.87 -18.58
CA MET A 328 8.42 -8.77 -18.26
C MET A 328 9.84 -9.30 -18.22
N VAL A 329 10.74 -8.68 -18.98
CA VAL A 329 12.14 -9.10 -19.05
C VAL A 329 13.11 -7.96 -18.77
N THR A 330 14.18 -8.26 -18.05
CA THR A 330 15.15 -7.22 -17.64
C THR A 330 16.19 -6.94 -18.72
N ARG A 331 16.34 -5.66 -19.06
CA ARG A 331 17.28 -5.16 -20.07
C ARG A 331 18.49 -4.48 -19.40
N TYR A 332 19.69 -4.88 -19.83
CA TYR A 332 20.97 -4.27 -19.42
C TYR A 332 21.88 -3.91 -20.61
N HIS A 333 21.30 -3.55 -21.75
CA HIS A 333 22.03 -3.40 -22.99
C HIS A 333 21.87 -2.00 -23.61
N SER A 334 22.97 -1.51 -24.19
CA SER A 334 23.00 -0.34 -25.09
C SER A 334 23.12 -0.75 -26.57
N LEU A 335 23.49 -2.01 -26.83
CA LEU A 335 23.60 -2.61 -28.14
C LEU A 335 22.50 -3.66 -28.35
N ALA A 336 22.06 -3.84 -29.60
CA ALA A 336 21.14 -4.90 -30.00
C ALA A 336 21.35 -5.28 -31.47
N GLY A 337 20.85 -6.45 -31.89
CA GLY A 337 20.81 -6.84 -33.30
C GLY A 337 19.90 -5.91 -34.11
N MET A 338 20.38 -5.46 -35.28
CA MET A 338 19.63 -4.52 -36.12
C MET A 338 18.62 -5.26 -37.00
N PRO A 339 17.31 -4.89 -36.97
CA PRO A 339 16.28 -5.53 -37.78
C PRO A 339 16.56 -5.51 -39.29
N THR A 340 17.20 -4.46 -39.78
CA THR A 340 17.57 -4.28 -41.19
C THR A 340 18.64 -5.25 -41.68
N THR A 341 19.31 -5.96 -40.78
CA THR A 341 20.37 -6.92 -41.09
C THR A 341 20.10 -8.30 -40.49
N LEU A 342 18.83 -8.62 -40.19
CA LEU A 342 18.46 -9.95 -39.71
C LEU A 342 18.84 -11.01 -40.76
N PRO A 343 19.73 -11.96 -40.45
CA PRO A 343 20.12 -13.00 -41.39
C PRO A 343 18.99 -13.97 -41.72
N ASP A 344 18.96 -14.48 -42.95
CA ASP A 344 17.93 -15.44 -43.40
C ASP A 344 17.91 -16.74 -42.59
N SER A 345 19.03 -17.15 -42.00
CA SER A 345 19.11 -18.34 -41.15
C SER A 345 18.49 -18.15 -39.76
N LEU A 346 18.22 -16.90 -39.36
CA LEU A 346 17.65 -16.54 -38.07
C LEU A 346 16.20 -16.06 -38.23
N GLU A 347 15.40 -16.32 -37.22
CA GLU A 347 14.07 -15.75 -37.05
C GLU A 347 14.00 -14.98 -35.73
N VAL A 348 13.21 -13.91 -35.72
CA VAL A 348 12.95 -13.13 -34.49
C VAL A 348 11.84 -13.82 -33.71
N THR A 349 12.17 -14.28 -32.50
CA THR A 349 11.25 -15.05 -31.66
C THR A 349 10.69 -14.23 -30.50
N ALA A 350 11.28 -13.07 -30.20
CA ALA A 350 10.67 -12.08 -29.32
C ALA A 350 11.04 -10.63 -29.67
N THR A 351 10.10 -9.71 -29.47
CA THR A 351 10.28 -8.25 -29.66
C THR A 351 9.62 -7.44 -28.54
N THR A 352 10.14 -6.23 -28.29
CA THR A 352 9.41 -5.21 -27.51
C THR A 352 8.36 -4.50 -28.37
N GLU A 353 7.47 -3.70 -27.75
CA GLU A 353 6.42 -2.94 -28.45
C GLU A 353 6.98 -1.90 -29.45
N ASP A 354 8.15 -1.33 -29.15
CA ASP A 354 8.93 -0.43 -30.00
C ASP A 354 9.76 -1.14 -31.08
N GLY A 355 9.66 -2.48 -31.19
CA GLY A 355 10.26 -3.26 -32.27
C GLY A 355 11.73 -3.67 -32.05
N VAL A 356 12.26 -3.53 -30.83
CA VAL A 356 13.61 -4.02 -30.50
C VAL A 356 13.59 -5.54 -30.46
N ILE A 357 14.56 -6.18 -31.13
CA ILE A 357 14.72 -7.63 -31.15
C ILE A 357 15.19 -8.09 -29.77
N MET A 358 14.36 -8.88 -29.10
CA MET A 358 14.58 -9.36 -27.73
C MET A 358 14.91 -10.85 -27.66
N ALA A 359 14.58 -11.61 -28.69
CA ALA A 359 15.06 -12.98 -28.85
C ALA A 359 15.13 -13.36 -30.33
N ILE A 360 16.06 -14.25 -30.64
CA ILE A 360 16.25 -14.85 -31.96
C ILE A 360 16.47 -16.34 -31.84
N ARG A 361 16.13 -17.06 -32.90
CA ARG A 361 16.37 -18.50 -33.02
C ARG A 361 16.89 -18.83 -34.40
N HIS A 362 17.76 -19.83 -34.50
CA HIS A 362 18.14 -20.39 -35.79
C HIS A 362 16.97 -21.21 -36.36
N LYS A 363 16.63 -21.04 -37.65
CA LYS A 363 15.47 -21.70 -38.26
C LYS A 363 15.56 -23.24 -38.27
N GLN A 364 16.77 -23.78 -38.36
CA GLN A 364 17.03 -25.23 -38.44
C GLN A 364 17.57 -25.86 -37.13
N TYR A 365 18.68 -25.35 -36.59
CA TYR A 365 19.38 -25.91 -35.43
C TYR A 365 18.82 -25.43 -34.08
N THR A 366 18.97 -26.26 -33.02
CA THR A 366 18.58 -25.92 -31.64
C THR A 366 19.45 -24.85 -30.97
N VAL A 367 19.48 -23.67 -31.58
CA VAL A 367 20.25 -22.50 -31.17
C VAL A 367 19.28 -21.35 -31.00
N GLU A 368 19.23 -20.80 -29.78
CA GLU A 368 18.32 -19.71 -29.43
C GLU A 368 19.01 -18.72 -28.50
N GLY A 369 18.68 -17.43 -28.63
CA GLY A 369 19.29 -16.39 -27.81
C GLY A 369 18.29 -15.33 -27.40
N VAL A 370 18.50 -14.76 -26.22
CA VAL A 370 17.72 -13.67 -25.64
C VAL A 370 18.60 -12.45 -25.39
N GLN A 371 18.12 -11.26 -25.74
CA GLN A 371 18.83 -9.98 -25.49
C GLN A 371 18.72 -9.55 -24.02
N PHE A 372 17.66 -10.00 -23.34
CA PHE A 372 17.40 -9.74 -21.94
C PHE A 372 18.04 -10.80 -21.03
N HIS A 373 17.94 -10.58 -19.72
CA HIS A 373 18.56 -11.42 -18.69
C HIS A 373 17.50 -12.26 -17.96
N PRO A 374 17.27 -13.53 -18.36
CA PRO A 374 16.32 -14.42 -17.69
C PRO A 374 16.72 -14.72 -16.24
N GLU A 375 18.00 -14.58 -15.89
CA GLU A 375 18.52 -14.76 -14.53
C GLU A 375 18.29 -13.56 -13.59
N SER A 376 17.72 -12.47 -14.12
CA SER A 376 17.45 -11.26 -13.34
C SER A 376 16.17 -11.42 -12.50
N ILE A 377 16.18 -10.94 -11.26
CA ILE A 377 15.02 -10.99 -10.35
C ILE A 377 13.79 -10.23 -10.87
N LEU A 378 13.97 -9.28 -11.78
CA LEU A 378 12.88 -8.52 -12.42
C LEU A 378 12.43 -9.14 -13.75
N CYS A 379 12.98 -10.30 -14.13
CA CYS A 379 12.56 -11.07 -15.29
C CYS A 379 11.56 -12.14 -14.85
N ASP A 380 10.33 -12.01 -15.30
CA ASP A 380 9.28 -13.01 -15.04
C ASP A 380 9.64 -14.33 -15.72
N ASN A 381 9.28 -15.45 -15.09
CA ASN A 381 9.40 -16.79 -15.65
C ASN A 381 10.79 -17.20 -16.14
N GLY A 382 11.86 -16.53 -15.67
CA GLY A 382 13.24 -16.85 -16.05
C GLY A 382 13.63 -18.29 -15.75
N HIS A 383 13.21 -18.82 -14.60
CA HIS A 383 13.39 -20.23 -14.24
C HIS A 383 12.73 -21.19 -15.23
N LEU A 384 11.53 -20.87 -15.73
CA LEU A 384 10.81 -21.69 -16.70
C LEU A 384 11.50 -21.64 -18.08
N MET A 385 12.04 -20.49 -18.50
CA MET A 385 12.82 -20.38 -19.74
C MET A 385 14.07 -21.28 -19.69
N ILE A 386 14.78 -21.25 -18.56
CA ILE A 386 15.96 -22.09 -18.35
C ILE A 386 15.58 -23.58 -18.28
N SER A 387 14.46 -23.91 -17.63
CA SER A 387 13.92 -25.27 -17.58
C SER A 387 13.58 -25.81 -18.98
N ASN A 388 12.86 -24.99 -19.78
CA ASN A 388 12.53 -25.31 -21.17
C ASN A 388 13.81 -25.54 -22.00
N PHE A 389 14.82 -24.70 -21.86
CA PHE A 389 16.11 -24.88 -22.55
C PHE A 389 16.81 -26.20 -22.15
N LEU A 390 16.88 -26.50 -20.85
CA LEU A 390 17.54 -27.72 -20.36
C LEU A 390 16.85 -29.01 -20.82
N SER A 391 15.56 -28.92 -21.19
CA SER A 391 14.79 -30.04 -21.75
C SER A 391 15.10 -30.33 -23.24
N LEU A 392 15.81 -29.44 -23.93
CA LEU A 392 16.12 -29.59 -25.36
C LEU A 392 17.24 -30.62 -25.60
N ASN A 393 17.14 -31.31 -26.73
CA ASN A 393 18.17 -32.14 -27.32
C ASN A 393 18.93 -31.35 -28.41
N GLY A 394 20.17 -31.76 -28.69
CA GLY A 394 20.98 -31.19 -29.77
C GLY A 394 20.38 -31.42 -31.15
N GLY A 395 21.13 -31.11 -32.22
CA GLY A 395 20.64 -31.32 -33.58
C GLY A 395 19.70 -30.22 -34.07
N THR A 396 18.58 -30.64 -34.64
CA THR A 396 17.58 -29.78 -35.28
C THR A 396 16.31 -29.60 -34.45
N TRP A 397 15.47 -28.62 -34.80
CA TRP A 397 14.16 -28.45 -34.16
C TRP A 397 13.20 -29.62 -34.42
N GLU A 398 13.37 -30.36 -35.53
CA GLU A 398 12.58 -31.57 -35.83
C GLU A 398 12.79 -32.67 -34.79
N GLU A 399 14.00 -32.75 -34.21
CA GLU A 399 14.34 -33.67 -33.12
C GLU A 399 13.78 -33.22 -31.75
N ASN A 400 13.17 -32.03 -31.71
CA ASN A 400 12.58 -31.42 -30.53
C ASN A 400 11.11 -31.02 -30.77
N PRO A 401 10.21 -31.94 -31.16
CA PRO A 401 8.84 -31.61 -31.54
C PRO A 401 8.05 -30.98 -30.38
N ALA A 402 8.40 -31.34 -29.14
CA ALA A 402 7.84 -30.75 -27.94
C ALA A 402 8.11 -29.25 -27.80
N ALA A 403 9.10 -28.69 -28.51
CA ALA A 403 9.39 -27.26 -28.54
C ALA A 403 8.39 -26.47 -29.40
N GLY A 404 7.57 -27.12 -30.23
CA GLY A 404 6.55 -26.45 -31.05
C GLY A 404 7.11 -25.59 -32.20
N VAL A 405 8.37 -25.80 -32.58
CA VAL A 405 9.02 -25.13 -33.70
C VAL A 405 8.82 -25.97 -34.97
N VAL A 406 8.11 -25.42 -35.96
CA VAL A 406 7.85 -26.09 -37.24
C VAL A 406 8.75 -25.47 -38.31
N TYR A 407 9.63 -26.28 -38.89
CA TYR A 407 10.50 -25.86 -39.99
C TYR A 407 9.80 -26.09 -41.34
N GLU A 408 9.37 -25.02 -42.00
CA GLU A 408 8.84 -25.09 -43.37
C GLU A 408 9.97 -24.92 -44.38
N LYS A 409 10.27 -25.96 -45.18
CA LYS A 409 11.23 -25.84 -46.28
C LYS A 409 10.69 -24.88 -47.35
N PRO A 410 11.49 -23.91 -47.83
CA PRO A 410 11.02 -22.97 -48.84
C PRO A 410 10.74 -23.71 -50.15
N THR A 411 9.49 -23.72 -50.59
CA THR A 411 9.08 -24.26 -51.89
C THR A 411 8.86 -23.10 -52.85
N GLN A 412 9.45 -23.19 -54.05
CA GLN A 412 9.35 -22.21 -55.13
C GLN A 412 7.89 -22.00 -55.55
N GLN A 413 7.40 -20.77 -55.54
CA GLN A 413 6.06 -20.42 -56.06
C GLN A 413 6.17 -19.88 -57.49
N GLU A 414 5.53 -20.58 -58.43
CA GLU A 414 5.16 -20.08 -59.75
C GLU A 414 3.93 -19.13 -59.66
N PRO A 415 3.77 -18.20 -60.61
CA PRO A 415 2.80 -17.12 -60.53
C PRO A 415 1.39 -17.61 -60.89
N LYS A 416 0.40 -17.33 -60.03
CA LYS A 416 -1.02 -17.46 -60.38
C LYS A 416 -1.68 -16.10 -60.59
N THR A 417 -2.36 -16.05 -61.71
CA THR A 417 -3.10 -14.98 -62.37
C THR A 417 -4.15 -14.30 -61.49
N THR A 418 -4.19 -12.99 -61.65
CA THR A 418 -5.17 -12.02 -61.16
C THR A 418 -6.60 -12.26 -61.66
N GLU A 419 -7.56 -12.27 -60.73
CA GLU A 419 -8.91 -11.77 -60.96
C GLU A 419 -9.26 -10.71 -59.89
N PRO A 420 -10.06 -9.69 -60.23
CA PRO A 420 -10.14 -8.46 -59.45
C PRO A 420 -11.17 -8.57 -58.32
N GLN A 421 -10.68 -8.58 -57.07
CA GLN A 421 -11.55 -8.39 -55.91
C GLN A 421 -11.53 -6.93 -55.46
N THR A 422 -12.73 -6.37 -55.47
CA THR A 422 -13.16 -5.07 -54.99
C THR A 422 -12.47 -4.60 -53.72
N ALA A 423 -11.99 -3.35 -53.74
CA ALA A 423 -11.39 -2.67 -52.62
C ALA A 423 -12.31 -2.68 -51.38
N ALA A 424 -11.87 -3.32 -50.31
CA ALA A 424 -12.38 -3.09 -48.97
C ALA A 424 -11.74 -1.79 -48.41
N PRO A 425 -12.47 -0.98 -47.62
CA PRO A 425 -11.96 0.29 -47.12
C PRO A 425 -10.82 0.05 -46.14
N GLN A 426 -9.79 0.90 -46.21
CA GLN A 426 -8.76 1.02 -45.18
C GLN A 426 -9.44 1.37 -43.84
N THR A 427 -9.62 0.40 -42.96
CA THR A 427 -10.15 0.65 -41.62
C THR A 427 -9.07 1.34 -40.79
N ALA A 428 -9.40 2.55 -40.32
CA ALA A 428 -8.59 3.33 -39.40
C ALA A 428 -8.18 2.52 -38.15
N ALA A 429 -7.04 2.89 -37.56
CA ALA A 429 -6.57 2.31 -36.31
C ALA A 429 -7.70 2.28 -35.25
N PRO A 430 -7.89 1.17 -34.51
CA PRO A 430 -8.99 1.04 -33.56
C PRO A 430 -8.93 2.13 -32.49
N SER A 431 -10.10 2.73 -32.18
CA SER A 431 -10.20 3.79 -31.17
C SER A 431 -9.64 3.32 -29.81
N ILE A 432 -9.16 4.27 -29.00
CA ILE A 432 -8.63 3.97 -27.66
C ILE A 432 -9.64 3.20 -26.78
N LEU A 433 -10.93 3.53 -26.88
CA LEU A 433 -12.00 2.84 -26.16
C LEU A 433 -12.14 1.38 -26.61
N THR A 434 -12.02 1.10 -27.92
CA THR A 434 -12.03 -0.26 -28.45
C THR A 434 -10.84 -1.06 -27.89
N ARG A 435 -9.66 -0.45 -27.84
CA ARG A 435 -8.47 -1.08 -27.26
C ARG A 435 -8.63 -1.37 -25.77
N ILE A 436 -9.24 -0.44 -25.03
CA ILE A 436 -9.56 -0.60 -23.61
C ILE A 436 -10.56 -1.73 -23.40
N TYR A 437 -11.67 -1.73 -24.15
CA TYR A 437 -12.70 -2.77 -24.08
C TYR A 437 -12.10 -4.17 -24.29
N SER A 438 -11.33 -4.36 -25.37
CA SER A 438 -10.69 -5.65 -25.66
C SER A 438 -9.67 -6.07 -24.60
N GLN A 439 -8.99 -5.12 -23.95
CA GLN A 439 -8.07 -5.43 -22.85
C GLN A 439 -8.83 -5.86 -21.60
N ARG A 440 -9.93 -5.18 -21.23
CA ARG A 440 -10.69 -5.54 -20.02
C ARG A 440 -11.31 -6.93 -20.11
N LEU A 441 -11.75 -7.37 -21.30
CA LEU A 441 -12.18 -8.75 -21.50
C LEU A 441 -11.08 -9.75 -21.12
N LYS A 442 -9.84 -9.53 -21.57
CA LYS A 442 -8.69 -10.38 -21.24
C LYS A 442 -8.33 -10.33 -19.76
N ASP A 443 -8.35 -9.14 -19.16
CA ASP A 443 -8.03 -8.97 -17.74
C ASP A 443 -9.02 -9.76 -16.86
N MET A 444 -10.31 -9.81 -17.25
CA MET A 444 -11.33 -10.58 -16.53
C MET A 444 -11.18 -12.09 -16.73
N GLU A 445 -10.88 -12.54 -17.96
CA GLU A 445 -10.61 -13.96 -18.21
C GLU A 445 -9.45 -14.45 -17.33
N GLN A 446 -8.36 -13.68 -17.27
CA GLN A 446 -7.23 -13.98 -16.40
C GLN A 446 -7.62 -13.97 -14.91
N ALA A 447 -8.40 -12.99 -14.47
CA ALA A 447 -8.85 -12.92 -13.08
C ALA A 447 -9.70 -14.14 -12.69
N ARG A 448 -10.60 -14.59 -13.58
CA ARG A 448 -11.48 -15.75 -13.36
C ARG A 448 -10.72 -17.08 -13.27
N GLU A 449 -9.53 -17.17 -13.85
CA GLU A 449 -8.68 -18.36 -13.80
C GLU A 449 -7.92 -18.48 -12.47
N ILE A 450 -7.79 -17.40 -11.70
CA ILE A 450 -7.13 -17.45 -10.39
C ILE A 450 -8.03 -18.24 -9.42
N PRO A 451 -7.52 -19.31 -8.77
CA PRO A 451 -8.31 -20.08 -7.81
C PRO A 451 -8.95 -19.20 -6.73
N GLY A 452 -10.27 -19.34 -6.53
CA GLY A 452 -11.05 -18.52 -5.60
C GLY A 452 -11.52 -17.16 -6.16
N GLN A 453 -11.21 -16.86 -7.42
CA GLN A 453 -11.67 -15.64 -8.13
C GLN A 453 -12.53 -15.97 -9.35
N SER A 454 -12.99 -17.21 -9.52
CA SER A 454 -14.02 -17.49 -10.53
C SER A 454 -15.31 -16.72 -10.19
N PHE A 455 -16.16 -16.48 -11.19
CA PHE A 455 -17.44 -15.80 -10.95
C PHE A 455 -18.28 -16.54 -9.90
N GLN A 456 -18.32 -17.88 -9.94
CA GLN A 456 -19.03 -18.68 -8.94
C GLN A 456 -18.42 -18.56 -7.54
N ASP A 457 -17.10 -18.43 -7.43
CA ASP A 457 -16.46 -18.25 -6.12
C ASP A 457 -16.77 -16.87 -5.54
N LEU A 458 -16.82 -15.83 -6.37
CA LEU A 458 -17.27 -14.51 -5.94
C LEU A 458 -18.74 -14.51 -5.49
N GLU A 459 -19.61 -15.26 -6.17
CA GLU A 459 -21.01 -15.43 -5.76
C GLU A 459 -21.09 -16.10 -4.39
N LYS A 460 -20.35 -17.19 -4.18
CA LYS A 460 -20.26 -17.84 -2.86
C LYS A 460 -19.75 -16.88 -1.78
N LEU A 461 -18.74 -16.05 -2.09
CA LEU A 461 -18.24 -15.05 -1.14
C LEU A 461 -19.31 -14.01 -0.76
N MET A 462 -20.18 -13.65 -1.71
CA MET A 462 -21.31 -12.76 -1.46
C MET A 462 -22.36 -13.44 -0.56
N ASP A 463 -22.67 -14.70 -0.83
CA ASP A 463 -23.60 -15.51 -0.03
C ASP A 463 -23.08 -15.76 1.40
N LEU A 464 -21.76 -15.85 1.55
CA LEU A 464 -21.07 -15.90 2.86
C LEU A 464 -21.01 -14.54 3.57
N HIS A 465 -21.63 -13.49 3.01
CA HIS A 465 -21.68 -12.14 3.58
C HIS A 465 -20.30 -11.53 3.87
N THR A 466 -19.31 -11.83 3.02
CA THR A 466 -17.94 -11.30 3.18
C THR A 466 -17.77 -9.86 2.71
N ALA A 467 -18.73 -9.34 1.94
CA ALA A 467 -18.68 -7.98 1.43
C ALA A 467 -18.84 -6.96 2.57
N PRO A 468 -18.02 -5.89 2.62
CA PRO A 468 -18.11 -4.89 3.68
C PRO A 468 -19.42 -4.09 3.60
N SER A 469 -19.70 -3.31 4.66
CA SER A 469 -20.90 -2.46 4.73
C SER A 469 -20.97 -1.47 3.57
N LEU A 470 -22.15 -1.38 2.94
CA LEU A 470 -22.42 -0.50 1.81
C LEU A 470 -23.08 0.81 2.27
N GLN A 471 -22.72 1.92 1.64
CA GLN A 471 -23.30 3.24 1.86
C GLN A 471 -24.09 3.71 0.62
N ASP A 472 -25.29 4.27 0.83
CA ASP A 472 -26.09 4.84 -0.25
C ASP A 472 -25.43 6.12 -0.81
N VAL A 473 -24.92 6.04 -2.04
CA VAL A 473 -24.25 7.16 -2.72
C VAL A 473 -25.17 8.34 -3.00
N VAL A 474 -26.46 8.12 -3.28
CA VAL A 474 -27.43 9.20 -3.57
C VAL A 474 -27.74 9.97 -2.30
N ALA A 475 -27.96 9.25 -1.19
CA ALA A 475 -28.15 9.85 0.13
C ALA A 475 -26.89 10.62 0.55
N ARG A 476 -25.70 10.05 0.34
CA ARG A 476 -24.42 10.69 0.66
C ARG A 476 -24.20 11.98 -0.12
N MET A 477 -24.37 11.93 -1.44
CA MET A 477 -24.21 13.08 -2.33
C MET A 477 -25.23 14.19 -2.05
N SER A 478 -26.39 13.87 -1.47
CA SER A 478 -27.42 14.87 -1.14
C SER A 478 -27.13 15.67 0.14
N GLN A 479 -26.10 15.29 0.92
CA GLN A 479 -25.73 15.98 2.16
C GLN A 479 -24.95 17.29 1.92
N SER A 480 -24.40 17.50 0.72
CA SER A 480 -23.67 18.69 0.35
C SER A 480 -23.98 19.11 -1.09
N THR A 481 -23.86 20.40 -1.41
CA THR A 481 -24.07 20.89 -2.78
C THR A 481 -23.11 22.05 -3.06
N PRO A 482 -22.20 21.91 -4.04
CA PRO A 482 -21.92 20.68 -4.80
C PRO A 482 -21.24 19.63 -3.92
N ALA A 483 -21.55 18.35 -4.16
CA ALA A 483 -20.84 17.25 -3.54
C ALA A 483 -19.52 16.96 -4.30
N LEU A 484 -18.41 16.84 -3.57
CA LEU A 484 -17.11 16.54 -4.15
C LEU A 484 -16.89 15.02 -4.28
N MET A 485 -16.57 14.57 -5.49
CA MET A 485 -16.01 13.26 -5.78
C MET A 485 -14.51 13.42 -6.07
N ALA A 486 -13.66 13.04 -5.11
CA ALA A 486 -12.22 13.19 -5.23
C ALA A 486 -11.58 11.93 -5.83
N GLU A 487 -10.87 12.08 -6.96
CA GLU A 487 -10.30 10.95 -7.71
C GLU A 487 -8.83 10.71 -7.34
N VAL A 488 -8.54 9.48 -6.91
CA VAL A 488 -7.17 8.96 -6.76
C VAL A 488 -6.70 8.48 -8.13
N LYS A 489 -5.56 9.02 -8.62
CA LYS A 489 -5.06 8.74 -9.97
C LYS A 489 -3.53 8.70 -10.01
N ARG A 490 -2.93 7.59 -10.45
CA ARG A 490 -1.47 7.51 -10.67
C ARG A 490 -1.05 7.91 -12.08
N ALA A 491 -1.88 7.60 -13.08
CA ALA A 491 -1.62 7.90 -14.47
C ALA A 491 -2.92 8.20 -15.23
N SER A 492 -2.81 8.69 -16.47
CA SER A 492 -3.95 8.77 -17.40
C SER A 492 -3.52 8.58 -18.85
N PRO A 493 -4.41 8.13 -19.74
CA PRO A 493 -4.12 8.00 -21.18
C PRO A 493 -3.55 9.27 -21.82
N SER A 494 -4.04 10.45 -21.40
CA SER A 494 -3.66 11.74 -21.98
C SER A 494 -2.37 12.34 -21.41
N LYS A 495 -1.98 12.00 -20.17
CA LYS A 495 -0.86 12.65 -19.46
C LYS A 495 0.25 11.70 -19.05
N GLY A 496 0.09 10.39 -19.27
CA GLY A 496 1.04 9.38 -18.81
C GLY A 496 1.09 9.32 -17.28
N ASN A 497 2.29 9.11 -16.72
CA ASN A 497 2.51 9.04 -15.28
C ASN A 497 2.34 10.40 -14.62
N ILE A 498 1.44 10.51 -13.64
CA ILE A 498 1.23 11.71 -12.83
C ILE A 498 2.03 11.55 -11.53
N ASP A 499 1.77 10.49 -10.78
CA ASP A 499 2.52 10.11 -9.59
C ASP A 499 2.43 8.58 -9.40
N ALA A 500 3.50 7.87 -9.76
CA ALA A 500 3.56 6.42 -9.63
C ALA A 500 3.79 5.96 -8.18
N THR A 501 4.24 6.86 -7.30
CA THR A 501 4.51 6.59 -5.88
C THR A 501 3.31 6.88 -4.97
N ALA A 502 2.26 7.50 -5.52
CA ALA A 502 1.03 7.80 -4.82
C ALA A 502 0.42 6.56 -4.14
N ASN A 503 0.25 6.65 -2.82
CA ASN A 503 -0.50 5.70 -2.02
C ASN A 503 -2.00 6.05 -2.07
N ALA A 504 -2.82 5.15 -2.59
CA ALA A 504 -4.24 5.39 -2.79
C ALA A 504 -5.01 5.57 -1.47
N ALA A 505 -4.69 4.76 -0.47
CA ALA A 505 -5.33 4.80 0.84
C ALA A 505 -5.01 6.10 1.59
N GLU A 506 -3.75 6.56 1.54
CA GLU A 506 -3.33 7.83 2.13
C GLU A 506 -4.08 9.01 1.51
N GLN A 507 -4.12 9.09 0.17
CA GLN A 507 -4.87 10.14 -0.53
C GLN A 507 -6.36 10.09 -0.22
N ALA A 508 -6.95 8.90 -0.14
CA ALA A 508 -8.35 8.76 0.22
C ALA A 508 -8.67 9.30 1.61
N VAL A 509 -7.82 9.05 2.61
CA VAL A 509 -7.96 9.62 3.96
C VAL A 509 -7.85 11.14 3.91
N GLN A 510 -6.89 11.68 3.14
CA GLN A 510 -6.75 13.13 2.96
C GLN A 510 -8.00 13.75 2.33
N TYR A 511 -8.56 13.14 1.28
CA TYR A 511 -9.79 13.59 0.63
C TYR A 511 -11.00 13.50 1.56
N ALA A 512 -11.12 12.42 2.33
CA ALA A 512 -12.19 12.25 3.30
C ALA A 512 -12.13 13.35 4.38
N LEU A 513 -10.96 13.63 4.93
CA LEU A 513 -10.76 14.66 5.95
C LEU A 513 -10.95 16.08 5.40
N ALA A 514 -10.69 16.30 4.11
CA ALA A 514 -10.96 17.55 3.41
C ALA A 514 -12.46 17.76 3.11
N GLY A 515 -13.29 16.73 3.24
CA GLY A 515 -14.74 16.82 3.06
C GLY A 515 -15.28 16.23 1.76
N ALA A 516 -14.53 15.33 1.11
CA ALA A 516 -15.05 14.59 -0.04
C ALA A 516 -16.30 13.78 0.34
N SER A 517 -17.31 13.80 -0.53
CA SER A 517 -18.52 12.97 -0.40
C SER A 517 -18.30 11.57 -0.97
N VAL A 518 -17.47 11.47 -2.02
CA VAL A 518 -17.08 10.22 -2.68
C VAL A 518 -15.57 10.23 -2.93
N VAL A 519 -14.92 9.09 -2.78
CA VAL A 519 -13.55 8.86 -3.25
C VAL A 519 -13.64 7.94 -4.47
N SER A 520 -13.22 8.47 -5.62
CA SER A 520 -13.16 7.73 -6.89
C SER A 520 -11.81 7.04 -6.98
N VAL A 521 -11.81 5.71 -7.03
CA VAL A 521 -10.60 4.89 -7.11
C VAL A 521 -10.53 4.27 -8.50
N LEU A 522 -9.48 4.61 -9.24
CA LEU A 522 -9.19 3.96 -10.51
C LEU A 522 -8.69 2.54 -10.25
N THR A 523 -9.34 1.54 -10.85
CA THR A 523 -8.96 0.12 -10.73
C THR A 523 -8.46 -0.50 -12.02
N GLU A 524 -8.37 0.30 -13.09
CA GLU A 524 -7.88 -0.13 -14.38
C GLU A 524 -6.33 -0.16 -14.40
N PRO A 525 -5.71 -1.33 -14.66
CA PRO A 525 -4.27 -1.53 -14.45
C PRO A 525 -3.38 -0.96 -15.55
N LYS A 526 -3.81 -0.95 -16.82
CA LYS A 526 -2.93 -0.71 -17.96
C LYS A 526 -2.72 0.77 -18.26
N TRP A 527 -3.77 1.56 -18.32
CA TRP A 527 -3.73 2.98 -18.67
C TRP A 527 -3.76 3.90 -17.44
N PHE A 528 -4.47 3.51 -16.39
CA PHE A 528 -4.58 4.33 -15.17
C PHE A 528 -3.65 3.89 -14.04
N ARG A 529 -3.02 2.71 -14.15
CA ARG A 529 -2.15 2.09 -13.13
C ARG A 529 -2.83 1.95 -11.77
N GLY A 530 -4.13 1.68 -11.82
CA GLY A 530 -4.96 1.36 -10.68
C GLY A 530 -5.09 -0.15 -10.50
N THR A 531 -5.51 -0.58 -9.32
CA THR A 531 -5.73 -2.01 -9.04
C THR A 531 -6.97 -2.19 -8.18
N ILE A 532 -7.57 -3.37 -8.21
CA ILE A 532 -8.64 -3.72 -7.27
C ILE A 532 -8.17 -3.69 -5.80
N HIS A 533 -6.87 -3.92 -5.57
CA HIS A 533 -6.26 -3.83 -4.25
C HIS A 533 -6.20 -2.40 -3.72
N ASP A 534 -6.02 -1.40 -4.58
CA ASP A 534 -6.10 0.00 -4.17
C ASP A 534 -7.47 0.31 -3.59
N MET A 535 -8.54 -0.20 -4.20
CA MET A 535 -9.89 -0.02 -3.70
C MET A 535 -10.10 -0.71 -2.35
N ARG A 536 -9.61 -1.94 -2.16
CA ARG A 536 -9.65 -2.61 -0.85
C ARG A 536 -8.90 -1.81 0.22
N GLN A 537 -7.70 -1.32 -0.09
CA GLN A 537 -6.89 -0.54 0.85
C GLN A 537 -7.56 0.80 1.19
N VAL A 538 -8.12 1.48 0.18
CA VAL A 538 -8.92 2.71 0.37
C VAL A 538 -10.12 2.42 1.27
N ARG A 539 -10.89 1.36 0.98
CA ARG A 539 -12.03 0.99 1.82
C ARG A 539 -11.59 0.74 3.26
N GLN A 540 -10.54 -0.05 3.48
CA GLN A 540 -10.04 -0.37 4.82
C GLN A 540 -9.58 0.88 5.59
N ALA A 541 -8.86 1.80 4.93
CA ALA A 541 -8.39 3.04 5.56
C ALA A 541 -9.54 3.99 5.95
N LEU A 542 -10.65 3.94 5.22
CA LEU A 542 -11.85 4.76 5.46
C LEU A 542 -12.85 4.10 6.42
N GLU A 543 -12.68 2.83 6.80
CA GLU A 543 -13.67 2.03 7.56
C GLU A 543 -14.10 2.73 8.85
N ASN A 544 -13.13 3.27 9.58
CA ASN A 544 -13.35 3.83 10.91
C ASN A 544 -13.58 5.34 10.90
N LEU A 545 -13.87 5.95 9.75
CA LEU A 545 -14.25 7.36 9.72
C LEU A 545 -15.76 7.48 10.02
N PRO A 546 -16.17 8.25 11.06
CA PRO A 546 -17.59 8.36 11.44
C PRO A 546 -18.50 8.86 10.31
N ASN A 547 -17.93 9.61 9.36
CA ASN A 547 -18.63 10.15 8.21
C ASN A 547 -17.88 9.82 6.91
N ARG A 548 -17.52 8.55 6.74
CA ARG A 548 -16.74 8.09 5.57
C ARG A 548 -17.41 8.50 4.25
N PRO A 549 -16.63 8.84 3.21
CA PRO A 549 -17.15 8.98 1.86
C PRO A 549 -17.54 7.62 1.27
N CYS A 550 -18.39 7.64 0.25
CA CYS A 550 -18.61 6.47 -0.59
C CYS A 550 -17.35 6.19 -1.44
N VAL A 551 -17.09 4.92 -1.73
CA VAL A 551 -16.01 4.50 -2.63
C VAL A 551 -16.60 4.18 -4.01
N LEU A 552 -16.17 4.92 -5.03
CA LEU A 552 -16.53 4.68 -6.43
C LEU A 552 -15.44 3.86 -7.10
N ARG A 553 -15.80 2.67 -7.62
CA ARG A 553 -14.96 1.92 -8.56
C ARG A 553 -15.00 2.62 -9.92
N LYS A 554 -13.93 3.33 -10.25
CA LYS A 554 -13.76 3.98 -11.55
C LYS A 554 -12.98 3.04 -12.47
N ASP A 555 -13.69 2.38 -13.37
CA ASP A 555 -13.16 1.37 -14.29
C ASP A 555 -14.02 1.35 -15.55
N PHE A 556 -13.58 0.62 -16.56
CA PHE A 556 -14.37 0.30 -17.74
C PHE A 556 -15.07 -1.03 -17.51
N ILE A 557 -16.28 -0.94 -16.91
CA ILE A 557 -17.08 -2.11 -16.55
C ILE A 557 -17.86 -2.58 -17.77
N VAL A 558 -17.64 -3.83 -18.14
CA VAL A 558 -18.23 -4.48 -19.32
C VAL A 558 -18.89 -5.83 -18.99
N ASP A 559 -18.74 -6.31 -17.76
CA ASP A 559 -19.26 -7.61 -17.31
C ASP A 559 -19.64 -7.57 -15.81
N ARG A 560 -20.64 -8.39 -15.44
CA ARG A 560 -21.13 -8.55 -14.06
C ARG A 560 -20.03 -8.95 -13.08
N TYR A 561 -19.03 -9.71 -13.51
CA TYR A 561 -17.86 -10.09 -12.74
C TYR A 561 -17.19 -8.88 -12.06
N GLN A 562 -16.97 -7.80 -12.82
CA GLN A 562 -16.33 -6.60 -12.28
C GLN A 562 -17.23 -5.89 -11.24
N ILE A 563 -18.55 -5.94 -11.41
CA ILE A 563 -19.46 -5.33 -10.43
C ILE A 563 -19.42 -6.13 -9.12
N LEU A 564 -19.48 -7.46 -9.21
CA LEU A 564 -19.45 -8.34 -8.06
C LEU A 564 -18.10 -8.27 -7.31
N GLU A 565 -16.99 -8.35 -8.05
CA GLU A 565 -15.64 -8.12 -7.53
C GLU A 565 -15.56 -6.74 -6.86
N GLY A 566 -16.13 -5.71 -7.50
CA GLY A 566 -16.20 -4.37 -6.96
C GLY A 566 -16.89 -4.31 -5.60
N ARG A 567 -18.07 -4.94 -5.51
CA ARG A 567 -18.87 -4.99 -4.28
C ARG A 567 -18.12 -5.68 -3.14
N LEU A 568 -17.46 -6.82 -3.42
CA LEU A 568 -16.69 -7.59 -2.44
C LEU A 568 -15.47 -6.83 -1.94
N TYR A 569 -14.82 -6.05 -2.81
CA TYR A 569 -13.63 -5.25 -2.45
C TYR A 569 -13.98 -3.87 -1.87
N GLY A 570 -15.27 -3.58 -1.67
CA GLY A 570 -15.74 -2.42 -0.92
C GLY A 570 -16.15 -1.21 -1.73
N ALA A 571 -16.52 -1.38 -3.00
CA ALA A 571 -17.22 -0.35 -3.75
C ALA A 571 -18.62 -0.12 -3.15
N ASP A 572 -19.00 1.15 -2.99
CA ASP A 572 -20.37 1.58 -2.70
C ASP A 572 -21.14 1.92 -3.98
N THR A 573 -20.40 2.22 -5.05
CA THR A 573 -20.92 2.52 -6.39
C THR A 573 -19.89 2.17 -7.46
N VAL A 574 -20.35 2.00 -8.70
CA VAL A 574 -19.54 1.69 -9.87
C VAL A 574 -19.81 2.67 -11.01
N LEU A 575 -18.86 2.82 -11.93
CA LEU A 575 -19.02 3.61 -13.15
C LEU A 575 -19.57 2.72 -14.29
N LEU A 576 -20.63 3.17 -14.96
CA LEU A 576 -21.10 2.58 -16.23
C LEU A 576 -21.00 3.61 -17.34
N ILE A 577 -20.23 3.31 -18.40
CA ILE A 577 -19.98 4.26 -19.50
C ILE A 577 -20.88 3.92 -20.68
N VAL A 578 -21.84 4.78 -20.98
CA VAL A 578 -22.87 4.51 -22.00
C VAL A 578 -22.26 4.36 -23.40
N ALA A 579 -21.20 5.10 -23.72
CA ALA A 579 -20.47 5.03 -24.99
C ALA A 579 -19.79 3.66 -25.25
N MET A 580 -19.59 2.84 -24.20
CA MET A 580 -18.91 1.54 -24.32
C MET A 580 -19.84 0.33 -24.29
N LEU A 581 -21.10 0.53 -23.94
CA LEU A 581 -22.03 -0.56 -23.67
C LEU A 581 -23.17 -0.53 -24.69
N SER A 582 -23.52 -1.72 -25.20
CA SER A 582 -24.79 -1.86 -25.93
C SER A 582 -25.97 -1.55 -25.01
N GLN A 583 -27.15 -1.30 -25.57
CA GLN A 583 -28.34 -1.02 -24.74
C GLN A 583 -28.64 -2.18 -23.78
N ASP A 584 -28.56 -3.42 -24.26
CA ASP A 584 -28.83 -4.61 -23.47
C ASP A 584 -27.77 -4.81 -22.37
N GLN A 585 -26.48 -4.65 -22.70
CA GLN A 585 -25.40 -4.74 -21.71
C GLN A 585 -25.53 -3.65 -20.64
N LEU A 586 -25.83 -2.42 -21.04
CA LEU A 586 -26.01 -1.31 -20.11
C LEU A 586 -27.16 -1.57 -19.13
N GLN A 587 -28.30 -2.06 -19.64
CA GLN A 587 -29.45 -2.40 -18.81
C GLN A 587 -29.14 -3.56 -17.87
N ASP A 588 -28.47 -4.60 -18.36
CA ASP A 588 -28.07 -5.76 -17.58
C ASP A 588 -27.17 -5.38 -16.40
N LEU A 589 -26.08 -4.65 -16.68
CA LEU A 589 -25.10 -4.22 -15.69
C LEU A 589 -25.70 -3.23 -14.68
N PHE A 590 -26.58 -2.32 -15.13
CA PHE A 590 -27.28 -1.39 -14.26
C PHE A 590 -28.19 -2.12 -13.27
N LEU A 591 -29.02 -3.04 -13.76
CA LEU A 591 -29.92 -3.84 -12.92
C LEU A 591 -29.15 -4.75 -11.97
N TYR A 592 -28.07 -5.38 -12.44
CA TYR A 592 -27.22 -6.22 -11.62
C TYR A 592 -26.56 -5.42 -10.48
N SER A 593 -26.00 -4.24 -10.78
CA SER A 593 -25.43 -3.36 -9.75
C SER A 593 -26.45 -2.97 -8.68
N ARG A 594 -27.68 -2.61 -9.09
CA ARG A 594 -28.77 -2.28 -8.16
C ARG A 594 -29.23 -3.47 -7.33
N SER A 595 -29.20 -4.68 -7.89
CA SER A 595 -29.51 -5.92 -7.14
C SER A 595 -28.53 -6.17 -6.00
N LEU A 596 -27.28 -5.68 -6.12
CA LEU A 596 -26.25 -5.70 -5.07
C LEU A 596 -26.30 -4.48 -4.13
N GLY A 597 -27.31 -3.61 -4.28
CA GLY A 597 -27.51 -2.40 -3.47
C GLY A 597 -26.72 -1.17 -3.93
N MET A 598 -25.98 -1.24 -5.04
CA MET A 598 -25.18 -0.13 -5.57
C MET A 598 -25.97 0.64 -6.64
N GLU A 599 -26.11 1.96 -6.49
CA GLU A 599 -26.62 2.84 -7.55
C GLU A 599 -25.46 3.28 -8.45
N PRO A 600 -25.40 2.88 -9.73
CA PRO A 600 -24.28 3.24 -10.60
C PRO A 600 -24.20 4.73 -10.92
N LEU A 601 -22.98 5.25 -11.04
CA LEU A 601 -22.72 6.51 -11.75
C LEU A 601 -22.75 6.22 -13.25
N VAL A 602 -23.80 6.64 -13.94
CA VAL A 602 -23.94 6.46 -15.39
C VAL A 602 -23.29 7.63 -16.12
N GLU A 603 -22.22 7.35 -16.86
CA GLU A 603 -21.42 8.35 -17.58
C GLU A 603 -21.90 8.54 -19.02
N VAL A 604 -22.13 9.81 -19.38
CA VAL A 604 -22.62 10.24 -20.70
C VAL A 604 -21.81 11.41 -21.25
N ASN A 605 -21.80 11.60 -22.57
CA ASN A 605 -21.13 12.70 -23.26
C ASN A 605 -22.04 13.44 -24.27
N ASN A 606 -23.15 12.86 -24.70
CA ASN A 606 -24.07 13.46 -25.69
C ASN A 606 -25.55 13.22 -25.36
N LYS A 607 -26.45 13.76 -26.20
CA LYS A 607 -27.90 13.73 -25.98
C LYS A 607 -28.46 12.32 -26.08
N GLU A 608 -27.95 11.52 -27.01
CA GLU A 608 -28.37 10.15 -27.24
C GLU A 608 -28.02 9.27 -26.04
N GLU A 609 -26.81 9.41 -25.51
CA GLU A 609 -26.37 8.72 -24.29
C GLU A 609 -27.17 9.16 -23.06
N MET A 610 -27.46 10.46 -22.93
CA MET A 610 -28.32 10.99 -21.87
C MET A 610 -29.74 10.39 -21.93
N ALA A 611 -30.33 10.29 -23.14
CA ALA A 611 -31.64 9.67 -23.32
C ALA A 611 -31.64 8.20 -22.87
N ARG A 612 -30.57 7.45 -23.18
CA ARG A 612 -30.39 6.06 -22.72
C ARG A 612 -30.25 5.98 -21.19
N ALA A 613 -29.48 6.86 -20.58
CA ALA A 613 -29.33 6.92 -19.12
C ALA A 613 -30.67 7.24 -18.41
N ASN A 614 -31.45 8.17 -18.97
CA ASN A 614 -32.78 8.51 -18.47
C ASN A 614 -33.76 7.35 -18.58
N ALA A 615 -33.71 6.59 -19.70
CA ALA A 615 -34.57 5.44 -19.90
C ALA A 615 -34.32 4.30 -18.88
N LEU A 616 -33.11 4.21 -18.32
CA LEU A 616 -32.79 3.28 -17.22
C LEU A 616 -33.38 3.71 -15.87
N GLY A 617 -33.77 4.99 -15.74
CA GLY A 617 -34.11 5.59 -14.44
C GLY A 617 -32.89 5.78 -13.54
N ALA A 618 -31.73 6.11 -14.12
CA ALA A 618 -30.51 6.38 -13.35
C ALA A 618 -30.70 7.58 -12.42
N ARG A 619 -30.41 7.39 -11.12
CA ARG A 619 -30.50 8.47 -10.11
C ARG A 619 -29.22 9.27 -9.98
N LEU A 620 -28.12 8.79 -10.56
CA LEU A 620 -26.82 9.43 -10.55
C LEU A 620 -26.21 9.41 -11.96
N VAL A 621 -26.11 10.58 -12.60
CA VAL A 621 -25.61 10.73 -13.97
C VAL A 621 -24.42 11.67 -13.99
N GLY A 622 -23.33 11.24 -14.63
CA GLY A 622 -22.10 12.01 -14.80
C GLY A 622 -21.89 12.42 -16.24
N VAL A 623 -21.76 13.72 -16.50
CA VAL A 623 -21.37 14.21 -17.82
C VAL A 623 -19.86 14.30 -17.90
N ASN A 624 -19.24 13.49 -18.76
CA ASN A 624 -17.83 13.60 -19.03
C ASN A 624 -17.59 14.72 -20.04
N ASN A 625 -17.04 15.85 -19.59
CA ASN A 625 -16.70 16.97 -20.47
C ASN A 625 -15.52 16.65 -21.40
N ARG A 626 -14.84 15.52 -21.20
CA ARG A 626 -13.83 15.01 -22.12
C ARG A 626 -14.46 13.99 -23.06
N ASN A 627 -14.40 14.24 -24.36
CA ASN A 627 -14.81 13.27 -25.36
C ASN A 627 -13.87 12.04 -25.28
N LEU A 628 -14.41 10.85 -25.07
CA LEU A 628 -13.59 9.65 -24.89
C LEU A 628 -13.05 9.05 -26.21
N HIS A 629 -13.53 9.52 -27.36
CA HIS A 629 -13.01 9.14 -28.68
C HIS A 629 -11.87 10.06 -29.15
N SER A 630 -11.95 11.37 -28.87
CA SER A 630 -10.93 12.37 -29.30
C SER A 630 -10.06 12.93 -28.17
N PHE A 631 -10.46 12.77 -26.91
CA PHE A 631 -9.88 13.37 -25.70
C PHE A 631 -9.95 14.90 -25.59
N ASP A 632 -10.66 15.58 -26.49
CA ASP A 632 -10.92 17.01 -26.38
C ASP A 632 -11.84 17.31 -25.19
N VAL A 633 -11.60 18.44 -24.52
CA VAL A 633 -12.42 18.88 -23.38
C VAL A 633 -13.33 20.01 -23.84
N ASP A 634 -14.64 19.78 -23.75
CA ASP A 634 -15.67 20.77 -24.00
C ASP A 634 -16.51 20.99 -22.72
N MET A 635 -16.26 22.13 -22.07
CA MET A 635 -16.91 22.54 -20.82
C MET A 635 -18.39 22.91 -20.99
N GLU A 636 -18.86 23.11 -22.22
CA GLU A 636 -20.28 23.39 -22.49
C GLU A 636 -21.13 22.11 -22.57
N THR A 637 -20.50 20.93 -22.65
CA THR A 637 -21.21 19.64 -22.75
C THR A 637 -22.20 19.45 -21.62
N THR A 638 -21.77 19.68 -20.38
CA THR A 638 -22.65 19.61 -19.20
C THR A 638 -23.81 20.60 -19.30
N SER A 639 -23.55 21.81 -19.79
CA SER A 639 -24.56 22.87 -19.95
C SER A 639 -25.65 22.44 -20.93
N ARG A 640 -25.27 21.82 -22.05
CA ARG A 640 -26.20 21.39 -23.11
C ARG A 640 -27.05 20.18 -22.73
N LEU A 641 -26.61 19.38 -21.76
CA LEU A 641 -27.31 18.16 -21.33
C LEU A 641 -28.13 18.35 -20.06
N ALA A 642 -27.87 19.41 -19.27
CA ALA A 642 -28.52 19.63 -17.98
C ALA A 642 -30.06 19.68 -18.06
N GLU A 643 -30.61 20.28 -19.12
CA GLU A 643 -32.07 20.40 -19.31
C GLU A 643 -32.77 19.05 -19.55
N MET A 644 -32.03 18.02 -19.97
CA MET A 644 -32.58 16.68 -20.21
C MET A 644 -32.67 15.84 -18.93
N VAL A 645 -32.13 16.30 -17.81
CA VAL A 645 -32.01 15.51 -16.58
C VAL A 645 -33.33 15.51 -15.81
N PRO A 646 -33.93 14.34 -15.51
CA PRO A 646 -35.15 14.24 -14.75
C PRO A 646 -35.04 14.84 -13.34
N ALA A 647 -36.14 15.37 -12.82
CA ALA A 647 -36.21 15.84 -11.45
C ALA A 647 -35.91 14.69 -10.47
N GLY A 648 -35.03 14.95 -9.50
CA GLY A 648 -34.59 13.95 -8.52
C GLY A 648 -33.30 13.21 -8.88
N THR A 649 -32.84 13.27 -10.14
CA THR A 649 -31.53 12.75 -10.54
C THR A 649 -30.41 13.71 -10.13
N ILE A 650 -29.34 13.17 -9.55
CA ILE A 650 -28.13 13.94 -9.23
C ILE A 650 -27.28 14.03 -10.49
N LEU A 651 -27.20 15.23 -11.06
CA LEU A 651 -26.30 15.54 -12.17
C LEU A 651 -24.89 15.87 -11.65
N CYS A 652 -23.89 15.24 -12.23
CA CYS A 652 -22.48 15.42 -11.91
C CYS A 652 -21.68 15.91 -13.12
N ALA A 653 -20.79 16.89 -12.92
CA ALA A 653 -19.80 17.28 -13.93
C ALA A 653 -18.50 16.50 -13.71
N LEU A 654 -18.01 15.82 -14.74
CA LEU A 654 -16.79 15.02 -14.71
C LEU A 654 -15.74 15.62 -15.66
N SER A 655 -14.48 15.63 -15.23
CA SER A 655 -13.33 16.14 -15.98
C SER A 655 -13.31 17.67 -16.18
N GLY A 656 -12.12 18.23 -16.31
CA GLY A 656 -11.91 19.64 -16.71
C GLY A 656 -12.05 20.68 -15.60
N ILE A 657 -12.39 20.28 -14.37
CA ILE A 657 -12.54 21.21 -13.24
C ILE A 657 -11.17 21.50 -12.63
N THR A 658 -10.79 22.78 -12.64
CA THR A 658 -9.50 23.28 -12.16
C THR A 658 -9.62 24.13 -10.89
N GLY A 659 -10.77 24.75 -10.64
CA GLY A 659 -10.99 25.57 -9.46
C GLY A 659 -12.45 25.95 -9.21
N ARG A 660 -12.66 26.87 -8.27
CA ARG A 660 -13.99 27.31 -7.82
C ARG A 660 -14.82 27.96 -8.93
N GLU A 661 -14.19 28.69 -9.83
CA GLU A 661 -14.88 29.39 -10.93
C GLU A 661 -15.64 28.40 -11.82
N ASP A 662 -15.00 27.28 -12.20
CA ASP A 662 -15.62 26.20 -12.97
C ASP A 662 -16.84 25.62 -12.22
N VAL A 663 -16.68 25.37 -10.92
CA VAL A 663 -17.74 24.79 -10.08
C VAL A 663 -18.95 25.71 -9.95
N GLN A 664 -18.74 27.03 -9.85
CA GLN A 664 -19.84 27.99 -9.75
C GLN A 664 -20.71 28.01 -11.00
N VAL A 665 -20.11 27.86 -12.18
CA VAL A 665 -20.86 27.76 -13.44
C VAL A 665 -21.75 26.52 -13.43
N TYR A 666 -21.21 25.36 -13.08
CA TYR A 666 -21.96 24.11 -13.01
C TYR A 666 -23.08 24.12 -11.97
N VAL A 667 -22.83 24.67 -10.78
CA VAL A 667 -23.86 24.78 -9.73
C VAL A 667 -25.04 25.64 -10.19
N LYS A 668 -24.79 26.75 -10.91
CA LYS A 668 -25.86 27.58 -11.49
C LYS A 668 -26.70 26.83 -12.53
N GLN A 669 -26.14 25.80 -13.15
CA GLN A 669 -26.79 24.95 -14.15
C GLN A 669 -27.47 23.71 -13.55
N GLY A 670 -27.57 23.62 -12.22
CA GLY A 670 -28.23 22.51 -11.54
C GLY A 670 -27.34 21.28 -11.29
N VAL A 671 -26.03 21.36 -11.60
CA VAL A 671 -25.08 20.32 -11.24
C VAL A 671 -24.94 20.26 -9.72
N ARG A 672 -25.11 19.06 -9.18
CA ARG A 672 -25.11 18.77 -7.74
C ARG A 672 -23.83 18.06 -7.29
N GLY A 673 -23.04 17.51 -8.21
CA GLY A 673 -21.79 16.82 -7.92
C GLY A 673 -20.65 17.17 -8.88
N VAL A 674 -19.42 17.13 -8.41
CA VAL A 674 -18.23 17.40 -9.24
C VAL A 674 -17.16 16.35 -9.01
N LEU A 675 -16.60 15.80 -10.09
CA LEU A 675 -15.47 14.86 -10.01
C LEU A 675 -14.17 15.59 -10.35
N VAL A 676 -13.28 15.66 -9.36
CA VAL A 676 -11.98 16.35 -9.48
C VAL A 676 -10.86 15.38 -9.15
N GLY A 677 -9.84 15.33 -10.01
CA GLY A 677 -8.66 14.48 -9.80
C GLY A 677 -7.38 15.31 -9.81
N GLU A 678 -6.91 15.69 -11.00
CA GLU A 678 -5.61 16.33 -11.18
C GLU A 678 -5.42 17.63 -10.38
N ALA A 679 -6.44 18.47 -10.28
CA ALA A 679 -6.34 19.72 -9.52
C ALA A 679 -6.13 19.45 -8.01
N LEU A 680 -6.75 18.39 -7.46
CA LEU A 680 -6.54 17.97 -6.08
C LEU A 680 -5.11 17.47 -5.86
N MET A 681 -4.57 16.71 -6.81
CA MET A 681 -3.21 16.17 -6.72
C MET A 681 -2.11 17.24 -6.78
N ARG A 682 -2.40 18.40 -7.41
CA ARG A 682 -1.45 19.52 -7.51
C ARG A 682 -1.59 20.54 -6.40
N ALA A 683 -2.64 20.45 -5.57
CA ALA A 683 -2.89 21.41 -4.53
C ALA A 683 -1.80 21.33 -3.45
N TRP A 684 -1.10 22.45 -3.23
CA TRP A 684 -0.12 22.58 -2.16
C TRP A 684 -0.77 22.42 -0.76
N ASN A 685 -2.02 22.86 -0.63
CA ASN A 685 -2.87 22.67 0.55
C ASN A 685 -4.24 22.17 0.11
N LEU A 686 -4.41 20.86 0.19
CA LEU A 686 -5.63 20.17 -0.22
C LEU A 686 -6.87 20.66 0.53
N LYS A 687 -6.76 20.92 1.83
CA LYS A 687 -7.89 21.33 2.66
C LYS A 687 -8.40 22.72 2.28
N GLU A 688 -7.50 23.67 2.08
CA GLU A 688 -7.85 25.00 1.61
C GLU A 688 -8.41 24.96 0.19
N PHE A 689 -7.80 24.17 -0.70
CA PHE A 689 -8.28 24.02 -2.07
C PHE A 689 -9.69 23.44 -2.12
N VAL A 690 -9.98 22.38 -1.35
CA VAL A 690 -11.33 21.79 -1.28
C VAL A 690 -12.33 22.78 -0.66
N ALA A 691 -11.93 23.53 0.37
CA ALA A 691 -12.79 24.55 0.97
C ALA A 691 -13.15 25.66 -0.04
N ASP A 692 -12.16 26.14 -0.78
CA ASP A 692 -12.35 27.14 -1.85
C ASP A 692 -13.25 26.59 -2.96
N LEU A 693 -12.98 25.37 -3.44
CA LEU A 693 -13.75 24.66 -4.47
C LEU A 693 -15.23 24.51 -4.11
N LEU A 694 -15.52 24.18 -2.84
CA LEU A 694 -16.88 24.03 -2.32
C LEU A 694 -17.53 25.37 -1.94
N GLY A 695 -16.77 26.45 -1.89
CA GLY A 695 -17.26 27.78 -1.52
C GLY A 695 -17.51 27.95 -0.03
N TYR A 696 -16.79 27.20 0.82
CA TYR A 696 -16.76 27.49 2.25
C TYR A 696 -16.00 28.80 2.47
N GLU A 697 -16.51 29.66 3.37
CA GLU A 697 -15.85 30.93 3.70
C GLU A 697 -14.40 30.68 4.09
N LYS A 698 -13.47 31.41 3.45
CA LYS A 698 -12.09 31.53 3.91
C LYS A 698 -12.14 32.19 5.28
N LYS A 699 -12.16 31.39 6.35
CA LYS A 699 -11.77 31.89 7.65
C LYS A 699 -10.30 32.24 7.54
N ASP A 700 -9.95 33.50 7.76
CA ASP A 700 -8.57 33.93 7.90
C ASP A 700 -7.84 32.93 8.80
N PRO A 701 -6.73 32.32 8.35
CA PRO A 701 -5.91 31.47 9.21
C PRO A 701 -5.26 32.23 10.38
N VAL A 702 -5.54 33.54 10.50
CA VAL A 702 -4.94 34.44 11.48
C VAL A 702 -6.03 35.14 12.30
N SER A 703 -6.91 34.36 12.93
CA SER A 703 -7.35 34.73 14.28
C SER A 703 -6.56 33.86 15.25
N ASN A 704 -5.33 34.27 15.55
CA ASN A 704 -4.64 33.90 16.78
C ASN A 704 -5.38 34.52 17.98
N SER A 705 -6.66 34.20 18.16
CA SER A 705 -7.25 34.25 19.48
C SER A 705 -6.56 33.13 20.24
N LYS A 706 -5.58 33.50 21.06
CA LYS A 706 -5.06 32.66 22.13
C LYS A 706 -6.25 32.29 23.04
N GLU A 707 -7.03 31.30 22.62
CA GLU A 707 -8.14 30.80 23.41
C GLU A 707 -7.53 30.10 24.63
N ASN A 708 -7.82 30.67 25.78
CA ASN A 708 -7.33 30.20 27.05
C ASN A 708 -8.09 28.92 27.40
N LYS A 709 -7.52 27.74 27.07
CA LYS A 709 -8.16 26.44 27.28
C LYS A 709 -7.90 25.95 28.72
N SER A 710 -8.86 25.21 29.27
CA SER A 710 -8.72 24.45 30.52
C SER A 710 -9.01 22.98 30.28
N SER A 711 -8.31 22.10 31.00
CA SER A 711 -8.57 20.65 30.96
C SER A 711 -9.92 20.31 31.61
N LEU A 712 -10.55 19.23 31.18
CA LEU A 712 -11.70 18.66 31.87
C LEU A 712 -11.24 17.85 33.09
N VAL A 713 -12.13 17.65 34.06
CA VAL A 713 -11.80 16.94 35.30
C VAL A 713 -12.55 15.61 35.38
N LYS A 714 -11.83 14.52 35.60
CA LYS A 714 -12.39 13.23 36.01
C LYS A 714 -11.97 12.89 37.44
N VAL A 715 -12.93 12.50 38.28
CA VAL A 715 -12.68 12.00 39.64
C VAL A 715 -13.05 10.52 39.70
N CYS A 716 -12.06 9.66 39.87
CA CYS A 716 -12.18 8.21 39.79
C CYS A 716 -12.20 7.53 41.17
N GLY A 717 -12.83 6.36 41.27
CA GLY A 717 -12.94 5.57 42.49
C GLY A 717 -13.91 6.14 43.51
N ILE A 718 -14.99 6.78 43.04
CA ILE A 718 -16.09 7.23 43.89
C ILE A 718 -16.94 6.00 44.27
N SER A 719 -17.17 5.82 45.57
CA SER A 719 -17.99 4.73 46.12
C SER A 719 -19.13 5.20 47.02
N THR A 720 -19.23 6.51 47.30
CA THR A 720 -20.25 7.10 48.16
C THR A 720 -21.01 8.23 47.44
N VAL A 721 -22.24 8.49 47.89
CA VAL A 721 -23.11 9.53 47.30
C VAL A 721 -22.55 10.92 47.61
N GLU A 722 -22.04 11.12 48.82
CA GLU A 722 -21.51 12.39 49.30
C GLU A 722 -20.31 12.84 48.46
N ALA A 723 -19.37 11.91 48.19
CA ALA A 723 -18.22 12.20 47.36
C ALA A 723 -18.60 12.45 45.90
N ALA A 724 -19.62 11.75 45.38
CA ALA A 724 -20.13 11.95 44.03
C ALA A 724 -20.77 13.33 43.87
N VAL A 725 -21.61 13.73 44.82
CA VAL A 725 -22.29 15.04 44.84
C VAL A 725 -21.29 16.17 45.02
N GLU A 726 -20.28 16.01 45.87
CA GLU A 726 -19.21 17.00 46.03
C GLU A 726 -18.39 17.16 44.74
N ALA A 727 -17.98 16.06 44.11
CA ALA A 727 -17.24 16.11 42.85
C ALA A 727 -18.08 16.80 41.75
N ALA A 728 -19.36 16.45 41.63
CA ALA A 728 -20.27 17.07 40.67
C ALA A 728 -20.46 18.58 40.94
N SER A 729 -20.72 18.95 42.20
CA SER A 729 -20.97 20.33 42.62
C SER A 729 -19.73 21.23 42.49
N SER A 730 -18.55 20.65 42.70
CA SER A 730 -17.26 21.33 42.45
C SER A 730 -17.00 21.56 40.95
N GLY A 731 -17.72 20.85 40.07
CA GLY A 731 -17.62 20.97 38.62
C GLY A 731 -16.69 19.94 37.97
N ALA A 732 -16.64 18.72 38.50
CA ALA A 732 -16.09 17.59 37.76
C ALA A 732 -16.91 17.33 36.49
N ASP A 733 -16.24 16.96 35.40
CA ASP A 733 -16.86 16.64 34.11
C ASP A 733 -17.20 15.15 33.98
N LEU A 734 -16.45 14.30 34.68
CA LEU A 734 -16.63 12.85 34.72
C LEU A 734 -16.44 12.30 36.14
N ILE A 735 -17.21 11.28 36.49
CA ILE A 735 -17.08 10.52 37.75
C ILE A 735 -16.85 9.05 37.41
N GLY A 736 -15.81 8.44 37.99
CA GLY A 736 -15.47 7.03 37.80
C GLY A 736 -15.93 6.15 38.96
N LEU A 737 -16.76 5.14 38.66
CA LEU A 737 -17.18 4.07 39.56
C LEU A 737 -16.37 2.81 39.25
N ILE A 738 -15.76 2.18 40.24
CA ILE A 738 -14.92 0.99 40.00
C ILE A 738 -15.72 -0.29 40.25
N PHE A 739 -15.71 -1.18 39.26
CA PHE A 739 -16.34 -2.51 39.34
C PHE A 739 -15.29 -3.64 39.35
N ALA A 740 -14.00 -3.31 39.30
CA ALA A 740 -12.90 -4.27 39.44
C ALA A 740 -12.91 -4.96 40.82
N GLU A 741 -13.06 -6.29 40.82
CA GLU A 741 -13.24 -7.10 42.04
C GLU A 741 -12.11 -6.94 43.06
N LYS A 742 -10.86 -6.86 42.60
CA LYS A 742 -9.67 -6.71 43.46
C LYS A 742 -9.43 -5.29 43.96
N SER A 743 -10.22 -4.31 43.50
CA SER A 743 -10.00 -2.92 43.88
C SER A 743 -10.57 -2.63 45.26
N ARG A 744 -9.76 -2.00 46.12
CA ARG A 744 -10.21 -1.45 47.42
C ARG A 744 -11.26 -0.34 47.29
N ARG A 745 -11.44 0.18 46.07
CA ARG A 745 -12.37 1.27 45.72
C ARG A 745 -13.58 0.76 44.94
N LYS A 746 -13.78 -0.56 44.88
CA LYS A 746 -14.96 -1.16 44.24
C LYS A 746 -16.22 -0.58 44.88
N VAL A 747 -17.23 -0.25 44.08
CA VAL A 747 -18.55 0.11 44.61
C VAL A 747 -19.15 -1.13 45.30
N GLU A 748 -19.76 -0.92 46.46
CA GLU A 748 -20.25 -2.01 47.31
C GLU A 748 -21.29 -2.90 46.61
N SER A 749 -22.19 -2.30 45.84
CA SER A 749 -23.22 -3.01 45.08
C SER A 749 -23.70 -2.23 43.86
N LEU A 750 -24.47 -2.87 42.97
CA LEU A 750 -25.07 -2.21 41.81
C LEU A 750 -26.14 -1.21 42.23
N GLU A 751 -26.90 -1.50 43.28
CA GLU A 751 -27.90 -0.57 43.86
C GLU A 751 -27.22 0.70 44.37
N LYS A 752 -26.05 0.57 45.01
CA LYS A 752 -25.28 1.74 45.45
C LYS A 752 -24.77 2.55 44.27
N ALA A 753 -24.31 1.89 43.21
CA ALA A 753 -23.91 2.57 41.98
C ALA A 753 -25.09 3.33 41.33
N GLN A 754 -26.28 2.73 41.28
CA GLN A 754 -27.51 3.38 40.81
C GLN A 754 -27.92 4.57 41.69
N GLU A 755 -27.77 4.47 43.01
CA GLU A 755 -28.02 5.58 43.95
C GLU A 755 -27.08 6.77 43.66
N ILE A 756 -25.79 6.50 43.46
CA ILE A 756 -24.81 7.53 43.07
C ILE A 756 -25.22 8.18 41.74
N VAL A 757 -25.54 7.39 40.72
CA VAL A 757 -25.94 7.90 39.40
C VAL A 757 -27.20 8.76 39.51
N ARG A 758 -28.22 8.32 40.26
CA ARG A 758 -29.46 9.09 40.47
C ARG A 758 -29.18 10.40 41.18
N SER A 759 -28.36 10.39 42.23
CA SER A 759 -28.03 11.58 43.02
C SER A 759 -27.29 12.63 42.19
N VAL A 760 -26.31 12.20 41.39
CA VAL A 760 -25.57 13.07 40.47
C VAL A 760 -26.49 13.64 39.39
N ARG A 761 -27.36 12.82 38.81
CA ARG A 761 -28.31 13.25 37.76
C ARG A 761 -29.35 14.24 38.29
N ALA A 762 -29.76 14.12 39.55
CA ALA A 762 -30.75 14.99 40.17
C ALA A 762 -30.27 16.45 40.31
N LEU A 763 -28.95 16.71 40.24
CA LEU A 763 -28.41 18.07 40.30
C LEU A 763 -28.71 18.92 39.04
N ASP A 764 -29.12 18.29 37.92
CA ASP A 764 -29.41 18.93 36.61
C ASP A 764 -28.33 19.94 36.16
N LEU A 765 -27.06 19.63 36.41
CA LEU A 765 -25.95 20.50 36.03
C LEU A 765 -25.76 20.47 34.50
N LYS A 766 -25.89 21.64 33.88
CA LYS A 766 -25.75 21.82 32.43
C LYS A 766 -24.35 22.27 32.05
N ALA A 767 -23.77 21.62 31.05
CA ALA A 767 -22.48 22.02 30.48
C ALA A 767 -22.62 23.26 29.59
N LYS A 768 -21.64 24.16 29.63
CA LYS A 768 -21.47 25.19 28.60
C LYS A 768 -20.87 24.55 27.34
N PRO A 769 -21.39 24.85 26.14
CA PRO A 769 -20.80 24.34 24.91
C PRO A 769 -19.37 24.90 24.73
N ARG A 770 -18.39 24.01 24.54
CA ARG A 770 -16.98 24.36 24.34
C ARG A 770 -16.57 24.48 22.87
N PHE A 771 -17.34 23.89 21.95
CA PHE A 771 -17.05 23.93 20.51
C PHE A 771 -17.87 24.99 19.77
N HIS A 772 -17.17 25.90 19.08
CA HIS A 772 -17.74 26.87 18.15
C HIS A 772 -17.09 26.66 16.76
N GLY A 773 -17.80 26.04 15.81
CA GLY A 773 -17.27 25.84 14.46
C GLY A 773 -17.69 24.54 13.77
N GLN A 774 -16.91 24.14 12.76
CA GLN A 774 -17.14 22.95 11.94
C GLN A 774 -16.99 21.66 12.75
N ILE A 775 -17.83 20.67 12.42
CA ILE A 775 -17.81 19.33 13.01
C ILE A 775 -16.49 18.63 12.59
N PRO A 776 -15.68 18.11 13.53
CA PRO A 776 -14.47 17.37 13.19
C PRO A 776 -14.77 16.10 12.39
N THR A 777 -13.87 15.70 11.50
CA THR A 777 -14.00 14.49 10.66
C THR A 777 -13.11 13.34 11.13
N GLU A 778 -12.07 13.62 11.92
CA GLU A 778 -11.15 12.63 12.49
C GLU A 778 -11.79 11.93 13.72
N TRP A 779 -11.54 10.63 13.88
CA TRP A 779 -12.18 9.76 14.87
C TRP A 779 -12.09 10.29 16.31
N PHE A 780 -10.88 10.52 16.83
CA PHE A 780 -10.70 10.95 18.21
C PHE A 780 -11.22 12.37 18.46
N GLN A 781 -11.03 13.28 17.49
CA GLN A 781 -11.62 14.62 17.58
C GLN A 781 -13.14 14.62 17.50
N MET A 782 -13.74 13.73 16.70
CA MET A 782 -15.19 13.55 16.63
C MET A 782 -15.72 13.05 17.98
N HIS A 783 -15.09 12.03 18.57
CA HIS A 783 -15.53 11.53 19.88
C HIS A 783 -15.32 12.54 21.00
N ARG A 784 -14.24 13.33 20.97
CA ARG A 784 -14.07 14.50 21.84
C ARG A 784 -15.23 15.49 21.67
N TYR A 785 -15.55 15.86 20.44
CA TYR A 785 -16.66 16.77 20.12
C TYR A 785 -18.00 16.25 20.65
N LEU A 786 -18.30 14.97 20.43
CA LEU A 786 -19.53 14.33 20.91
C LEU A 786 -19.61 14.29 22.44
N LEU A 787 -18.49 14.04 23.13
CA LEU A 787 -18.43 14.03 24.59
C LEU A 787 -18.60 15.43 25.19
N GLU A 788 -17.97 16.45 24.59
CA GLU A 788 -18.07 17.84 25.03
C GLU A 788 -19.43 18.46 24.69
N LYS A 789 -20.15 17.95 23.69
CA LYS A 789 -21.52 18.36 23.36
C LYS A 789 -22.60 17.81 24.29
N ARG A 790 -22.28 16.83 25.13
CA ARG A 790 -23.24 16.29 26.09
C ARG A 790 -23.66 17.40 27.05
N THR A 791 -24.96 17.68 27.08
CA THR A 791 -25.54 18.75 27.90
C THR A 791 -25.51 18.42 29.40
N ARG A 792 -25.55 17.14 29.75
CA ARG A 792 -25.51 16.63 31.13
C ARG A 792 -24.06 16.38 31.57
N LYS A 793 -23.68 16.95 32.72
CA LYS A 793 -22.42 16.69 33.42
C LYS A 793 -22.65 16.53 34.94
N PRO A 794 -21.78 15.80 35.66
CA PRO A 794 -20.73 14.94 35.14
C PRO A 794 -21.29 13.70 34.42
N LEU A 795 -20.50 13.15 33.50
CA LEU A 795 -20.76 11.85 32.90
C LEU A 795 -20.26 10.74 33.84
N VAL A 796 -21.00 9.64 33.95
CA VAL A 796 -20.60 8.53 34.83
C VAL A 796 -19.87 7.45 34.04
N VAL A 797 -18.69 7.06 34.52
CA VAL A 797 -17.79 6.09 33.88
C VAL A 797 -17.69 4.85 34.76
N GLY A 798 -17.97 3.67 34.22
CA GLY A 798 -17.64 2.40 34.90
C GLY A 798 -16.24 1.93 34.56
N VAL A 799 -15.44 1.59 35.57
CA VAL A 799 -14.05 1.15 35.40
C VAL A 799 -13.96 -0.36 35.65
N PHE A 800 -13.46 -1.08 34.65
CA PHE A 800 -13.37 -2.53 34.61
C PHE A 800 -11.93 -2.99 34.37
N VAL A 801 -11.61 -4.19 34.85
CA VAL A 801 -10.34 -4.89 34.72
C VAL A 801 -10.65 -6.36 34.41
N ASN A 802 -10.56 -6.73 33.14
CA ASN A 802 -10.67 -8.09 32.60
C ASN A 802 -12.02 -8.79 32.87
N GLN A 803 -13.10 -8.06 33.14
CA GLN A 803 -14.45 -8.65 33.14
C GLN A 803 -14.95 -8.94 31.72
N SER A 804 -15.97 -9.81 31.62
CA SER A 804 -16.58 -10.18 30.34
C SER A 804 -17.43 -9.06 29.73
N ILE A 805 -17.65 -9.12 28.42
CA ILE A 805 -18.48 -8.15 27.69
C ILE A 805 -19.92 -8.16 28.22
N GLU A 806 -20.45 -9.34 28.55
CA GLU A 806 -21.79 -9.54 29.08
C GLU A 806 -21.94 -8.77 30.40
N TYR A 807 -21.04 -9.00 31.36
CA TYR A 807 -21.06 -8.32 32.64
C TYR A 807 -20.92 -6.80 32.50
N MET A 808 -19.97 -6.34 31.69
CA MET A 808 -19.78 -4.90 31.44
C MET A 808 -21.03 -4.24 30.84
N THR A 809 -21.71 -4.95 29.93
CA THR A 809 -22.92 -4.49 29.26
C THR A 809 -24.10 -4.43 30.22
N GLU A 810 -24.31 -5.47 31.03
CA GLU A 810 -25.34 -5.53 32.06
C GLU A 810 -25.17 -4.37 33.04
N VAL A 811 -23.96 -4.18 33.60
CA VAL A 811 -23.67 -3.08 34.52
C VAL A 811 -23.91 -1.72 33.86
N ALA A 812 -23.49 -1.53 32.61
CA ALA A 812 -23.70 -0.25 31.92
C ALA A 812 -25.18 0.10 31.75
N ILE A 813 -26.01 -0.88 31.42
CA ILE A 813 -27.46 -0.69 31.24
C ILE A 813 -28.13 -0.48 32.61
N GLU A 814 -27.87 -1.37 33.56
CA GLU A 814 -28.55 -1.38 34.86
C GLU A 814 -28.19 -0.18 35.73
N VAL A 815 -26.92 0.21 35.77
CA VAL A 815 -26.45 1.38 36.52
C VAL A 815 -26.73 2.68 35.76
N GLY A 816 -26.84 2.61 34.42
CA GLY A 816 -26.97 3.78 33.56
C GLY A 816 -25.63 4.51 33.39
N LEU A 817 -24.58 3.78 33.05
CA LEU A 817 -23.26 4.36 32.76
C LEU A 817 -23.29 5.15 31.43
N ASP A 818 -22.55 6.25 31.38
CA ASP A 818 -22.36 7.06 30.18
C ASP A 818 -21.16 6.57 29.34
N LEU A 819 -20.16 6.00 30.01
CA LEU A 819 -18.94 5.45 29.41
C LEU A 819 -18.45 4.21 30.17
N ILE A 820 -17.65 3.40 29.49
CA ILE A 820 -16.87 2.32 30.10
C ILE A 820 -15.37 2.67 30.00
N GLN A 821 -14.61 2.34 31.02
CA GLN A 821 -13.15 2.42 31.02
C GLN A 821 -12.56 1.01 31.19
N LEU A 822 -11.84 0.55 30.16
CA LEU A 822 -11.09 -0.71 30.18
C LEU A 822 -9.69 -0.43 30.73
N HIS A 823 -9.42 -0.94 31.93
CA HIS A 823 -8.21 -0.62 32.71
C HIS A 823 -7.25 -1.81 32.85
N GLY A 824 -7.66 -3.02 32.45
CA GLY A 824 -6.86 -4.24 32.52
C GLY A 824 -6.05 -4.52 31.26
N THR A 825 -5.94 -5.81 30.93
CA THR A 825 -5.22 -6.34 29.77
C THR A 825 -6.15 -6.69 28.62
N GLU A 826 -7.38 -6.15 28.63
CA GLU A 826 -8.36 -6.41 27.59
C GLU A 826 -7.84 -5.97 26.22
N ALA A 827 -8.13 -6.77 25.19
CA ALA A 827 -7.89 -6.37 23.82
C ALA A 827 -8.69 -5.09 23.50
N HIS A 828 -8.10 -4.13 22.80
CA HIS A 828 -8.78 -2.87 22.51
C HIS A 828 -10.04 -3.07 21.66
N GLU A 829 -10.10 -4.13 20.84
CA GLU A 829 -11.26 -4.50 20.01
C GLU A 829 -12.53 -4.77 20.81
N VAL A 830 -12.40 -5.13 22.10
CA VAL A 830 -13.53 -5.31 23.03
C VAL A 830 -14.44 -4.09 23.05
N ALA A 831 -13.88 -2.88 22.87
CA ALA A 831 -14.64 -1.65 22.88
C ALA A 831 -15.72 -1.56 21.78
N ARG A 832 -15.61 -2.33 20.70
CA ARG A 832 -16.59 -2.36 19.61
C ARG A 832 -17.90 -3.06 19.99
N TYR A 833 -17.86 -3.92 21.01
CA TYR A 833 -19.00 -4.72 21.44
C TYR A 833 -19.73 -4.11 22.65
N LEU A 834 -19.21 -3.01 23.20
CA LEU A 834 -19.77 -2.36 24.38
C LEU A 834 -20.82 -1.31 24.01
N PRO A 835 -21.89 -1.16 24.83
CA PRO A 835 -23.06 -0.34 24.49
C PRO A 835 -22.82 1.18 24.61
N VAL A 836 -21.67 1.59 25.14
CA VAL A 836 -21.33 2.99 25.42
C VAL A 836 -19.89 3.29 25.01
N PRO A 837 -19.53 4.56 24.75
CA PRO A 837 -18.17 4.94 24.42
C PRO A 837 -17.14 4.46 25.46
N VAL A 838 -15.96 4.08 24.97
CA VAL A 838 -14.94 3.40 25.77
C VAL A 838 -13.66 4.21 25.90
N ILE A 839 -13.22 4.41 27.13
CA ILE A 839 -11.89 4.89 27.49
C ILE A 839 -10.96 3.67 27.61
N ARG A 840 -9.88 3.62 26.85
CA ARG A 840 -8.83 2.61 27.01
C ARG A 840 -7.69 3.18 27.83
N ALA A 841 -7.37 2.55 28.96
CA ALA A 841 -6.18 2.87 29.74
C ALA A 841 -4.95 2.16 29.17
N PHE A 842 -3.84 2.89 29.09
CA PHE A 842 -2.54 2.39 28.71
C PHE A 842 -1.52 2.74 29.80
N HIS A 843 -0.83 1.72 30.28
CA HIS A 843 0.10 1.81 31.41
C HIS A 843 1.50 2.15 30.91
N MET A 844 1.97 3.36 31.21
CA MET A 844 3.24 3.91 30.77
C MET A 844 4.34 3.58 31.78
N ASP A 845 5.48 3.08 31.30
CA ASP A 845 6.69 2.87 32.08
C ASP A 845 7.89 3.58 31.43
N SER A 846 9.07 3.43 32.05
CA SER A 846 10.33 3.97 31.53
C SER A 846 10.75 3.33 30.20
N ASP A 847 10.18 2.18 29.84
CA ASP A 847 10.53 1.42 28.64
C ASP A 847 9.65 1.80 27.43
N PHE A 848 8.83 2.85 27.57
CA PHE A 848 7.98 3.36 26.51
C PHE A 848 8.78 3.75 25.26
N ASP A 849 8.34 3.23 24.12
CA ASP A 849 8.91 3.51 22.81
C ASP A 849 7.88 4.22 21.92
N GLU A 850 8.30 5.27 21.21
CA GLU A 850 7.44 6.02 20.27
C GLU A 850 6.82 5.12 19.18
N ARG A 851 7.44 3.97 18.87
CA ARG A 851 6.88 2.94 17.98
C ARG A 851 5.58 2.32 18.50
N GLN A 852 5.23 2.49 19.77
CA GLN A 852 3.98 2.02 20.38
C GLN A 852 2.81 2.99 20.18
N ILE A 853 3.06 4.24 19.78
CA ILE A 853 2.02 5.28 19.60
C ILE A 853 0.95 4.92 18.55
N PRO A 854 1.28 4.27 17.42
CA PRO A 854 0.25 3.83 16.48
C PRO A 854 -0.81 2.91 17.11
N ASN A 855 -0.45 2.10 18.11
CA ASN A 855 -1.39 1.22 18.81
C ASN A 855 -2.32 1.99 19.77
N LEU A 856 -1.86 3.14 20.28
CA LEU A 856 -2.62 4.05 21.13
C LEU A 856 -3.63 4.88 20.32
N SER A 857 -3.30 5.15 19.06
CA SER A 857 -3.98 6.14 18.22
C SER A 857 -4.72 5.53 17.02
N GLN A 858 -5.03 4.23 17.08
CA GLN A 858 -5.76 3.53 16.02
C GLN A 858 -7.26 3.89 16.05
N PRO A 859 -7.80 4.53 15.00
CA PRO A 859 -9.24 4.83 14.89
C PRO A 859 -10.09 3.55 14.89
N GLY A 860 -11.29 3.60 15.47
CA GLY A 860 -12.24 2.48 15.50
C GLY A 860 -11.93 1.38 16.51
N SER A 861 -10.76 1.41 17.14
CA SER A 861 -10.40 0.46 18.20
C SER A 861 -11.00 0.86 19.54
N HIS A 862 -10.93 2.13 19.93
CA HIS A 862 -11.52 2.68 21.15
C HIS A 862 -11.81 4.18 20.97
N HIS A 863 -12.58 4.78 21.88
CA HIS A 863 -13.07 6.15 21.70
C HIS A 863 -12.14 7.20 22.32
N PHE A 864 -11.51 6.87 23.45
CA PHE A 864 -10.66 7.79 24.21
C PHE A 864 -9.44 7.06 24.75
N VAL A 865 -8.32 7.78 24.85
CA VAL A 865 -7.03 7.27 25.34
C VAL A 865 -6.76 7.85 26.72
N LEU A 866 -6.50 6.97 27.69
CA LEU A 866 -6.02 7.34 29.02
C LEU A 866 -4.61 6.80 29.22
N LEU A 867 -3.70 7.67 29.65
CA LEU A 867 -2.33 7.30 30.02
C LEU A 867 -2.23 7.28 31.54
N ASP A 868 -1.89 6.13 32.11
CA ASP A 868 -1.66 5.94 33.55
C ASP A 868 -0.23 5.45 33.81
N ALA A 869 0.24 5.59 35.04
CA ALA A 869 1.55 5.07 35.44
C ALA A 869 1.48 3.55 35.64
N LYS A 870 2.40 2.82 35.00
CA LYS A 870 2.64 1.42 35.34
C LYS A 870 3.29 1.34 36.72
N VAL A 871 2.72 0.52 37.59
CA VAL A 871 3.28 0.23 38.91
C VAL A 871 4.02 -1.10 38.82
N SER A 872 5.36 -1.05 38.84
CA SER A 872 6.23 -2.22 38.64
C SER A 872 6.03 -3.33 39.68
N SER A 873 5.51 -2.99 40.86
CA SER A 873 5.23 -3.92 41.95
C SER A 873 3.80 -4.48 41.96
N ALA A 874 2.95 -4.09 41.00
CA ALA A 874 1.57 -4.53 40.92
C ALA A 874 1.38 -5.52 39.75
N PRO A 875 0.64 -6.63 39.95
CA PRO A 875 0.12 -7.44 38.86
C PRO A 875 -0.64 -6.60 37.81
N SER A 876 -0.74 -7.10 36.58
CA SER A 876 -1.41 -6.38 35.48
C SER A 876 -2.89 -6.07 35.75
N ASP A 877 -3.54 -6.87 36.58
CA ASP A 877 -4.93 -6.72 37.05
C ASP A 877 -5.06 -5.86 38.32
N GLU A 878 -3.96 -5.30 38.82
CA GLU A 878 -3.93 -4.37 39.96
C GLU A 878 -3.22 -3.04 39.63
N GLN A 879 -3.09 -2.73 38.33
CA GLN A 879 -2.52 -1.47 37.86
C GLN A 879 -3.46 -0.29 38.18
N GLY A 880 -2.86 0.85 38.54
CA GLY A 880 -3.58 2.10 38.87
C GLY A 880 -3.84 2.36 40.37
N GLY A 881 -4.20 3.61 40.70
CA GLY A 881 -4.71 3.99 42.03
C GLY A 881 -3.71 3.90 43.21
N ARG A 882 -2.40 3.92 42.95
CA ARG A 882 -1.33 3.85 43.98
C ARG A 882 -0.53 5.14 44.16
N GLY A 883 -0.95 6.25 43.55
CA GLY A 883 -0.28 7.55 43.67
C GLY A 883 1.09 7.65 42.97
N VAL A 884 1.42 6.70 42.10
CA VAL A 884 2.68 6.70 41.34
C VAL A 884 2.53 7.58 40.09
N LYS A 885 3.53 8.42 39.85
CA LYS A 885 3.66 9.21 38.62
C LYS A 885 4.61 8.53 37.64
N PHE A 886 4.37 8.66 36.34
CA PHE A 886 5.32 8.32 35.29
C PHE A 886 5.95 9.60 34.71
N ASP A 887 6.95 9.46 33.83
CA ASP A 887 7.53 10.62 33.14
C ASP A 887 6.50 11.23 32.17
N TRP A 888 5.96 12.39 32.54
CA TRP A 888 5.01 13.15 31.73
C TRP A 888 5.55 13.57 30.36
N SER A 889 6.87 13.53 30.13
CA SER A 889 7.45 13.74 28.80
C SER A 889 6.91 12.71 27.78
N ILE A 890 6.58 11.50 28.22
CA ILE A 890 5.94 10.45 27.41
C ILE A 890 4.56 10.91 26.95
N ALA A 891 3.74 11.45 27.86
CA ALA A 891 2.42 11.96 27.51
C ALA A 891 2.50 13.15 26.53
N SER A 892 3.47 14.04 26.71
CA SER A 892 3.74 15.12 25.76
C SER A 892 4.10 14.58 24.37
N LYS A 893 4.90 13.50 24.27
CA LYS A 893 5.21 12.84 22.99
C LYS A 893 3.97 12.26 22.33
N VAL A 894 3.08 11.60 23.08
CA VAL A 894 1.82 11.05 22.54
C VAL A 894 0.93 12.16 21.98
N ILE A 895 0.79 13.29 22.70
CA ILE A 895 -0.03 14.43 22.24
C ILE A 895 0.55 15.11 20.99
N GLN A 896 1.88 15.15 20.90
CA GLN A 896 2.61 15.77 19.79
C GLN A 896 2.75 14.84 18.57
N HIS A 897 2.58 13.53 18.77
CA HIS A 897 2.72 12.55 17.70
C HIS A 897 1.68 12.79 16.60
N ARG A 898 2.18 12.85 15.37
CA ARG A 898 1.36 12.92 14.17
C ARG A 898 1.48 11.60 13.45
N PRO A 899 0.42 10.76 13.43
CA PRO A 899 0.47 9.52 12.67
C PRO A 899 0.67 9.80 11.17
N PHE A 900 0.29 11.00 10.69
CA PHE A 900 0.55 11.47 9.33
C PHE A 900 0.92 12.95 9.29
N GLU A 901 1.88 13.34 8.45
CA GLU A 901 2.38 14.72 8.33
C GLU A 901 1.28 15.74 7.96
N PHE A 902 0.27 15.30 7.21
CA PHE A 902 -0.83 16.15 6.74
C PHE A 902 -1.93 16.41 7.79
N LEU A 903 -1.91 15.74 8.95
CA LEU A 903 -2.85 16.04 10.03
C LEU A 903 -2.43 17.33 10.76
N SER A 904 -3.24 18.36 10.55
CA SER A 904 -2.92 19.76 10.93
C SER A 904 -2.81 20.08 12.44
N LYS A 905 -3.00 19.16 13.39
CA LYS A 905 -3.14 19.52 14.82
C LYS A 905 -2.20 18.77 15.77
N LYS A 906 -1.43 19.56 16.55
CA LYS A 906 -0.70 19.15 17.77
C LYS A 906 -1.68 19.01 18.93
N ASP A 907 -2.63 18.07 18.85
CA ASP A 907 -3.80 18.15 19.72
C ASP A 907 -4.55 16.84 19.93
N PHE A 908 -3.82 15.72 19.92
CA PHE A 908 -4.40 14.41 20.19
C PHE A 908 -5.01 14.37 21.60
N PRO A 909 -6.30 14.01 21.76
CA PRO A 909 -7.01 14.20 23.01
C PRO A 909 -6.69 13.08 24.01
N VAL A 910 -5.75 13.34 24.91
CA VAL A 910 -5.32 12.41 25.97
C VAL A 910 -5.97 12.73 27.31
N ILE A 911 -6.39 11.68 28.02
CA ILE A 911 -6.70 11.71 29.45
C ILE A 911 -5.44 11.36 30.22
N LEU A 912 -4.94 12.28 31.06
CA LEU A 912 -3.76 12.07 31.88
C LEU A 912 -4.16 11.59 33.28
N ALA A 913 -3.69 10.41 33.67
CA ALA A 913 -3.83 9.84 35.01
C ALA A 913 -2.43 9.56 35.61
N GLY A 914 -2.40 8.91 36.77
CA GLY A 914 -1.17 8.48 37.43
C GLY A 914 -0.57 9.52 38.36
N GLY A 915 -0.83 9.38 39.66
CA GLY A 915 -0.16 10.17 40.71
C GLY A 915 -0.59 11.64 40.80
N LEU A 916 -1.69 12.03 40.15
CA LEU A 916 -2.19 13.42 40.22
C LEU A 916 -2.82 13.73 41.58
N ASP A 917 -2.61 14.96 42.05
CA ASP A 917 -3.16 15.51 43.30
C ASP A 917 -3.30 17.05 43.22
N PRO A 918 -3.94 17.73 44.20
CA PRO A 918 -4.12 19.18 44.15
C PRO A 918 -2.82 20.00 44.08
N THR A 919 -1.68 19.45 44.52
CA THR A 919 -0.39 20.14 44.57
C THR A 919 0.37 20.06 43.25
N ASN A 920 0.13 19.03 42.43
CA ASN A 920 0.91 18.76 41.22
C ASN A 920 0.14 18.94 39.90
N VAL A 921 -1.19 18.95 39.92
CA VAL A 921 -2.02 18.93 38.71
C VAL A 921 -1.83 20.18 37.84
N ALA A 922 -1.56 21.34 38.44
CA ALA A 922 -1.30 22.57 37.70
C ALA A 922 -0.03 22.44 36.82
N SER A 923 1.03 21.83 37.37
CA SER A 923 2.28 21.56 36.64
C SER A 923 2.06 20.53 35.52
N ALA A 924 1.30 19.46 35.82
CA ALA A 924 0.93 18.45 34.83
C ALA A 924 0.19 19.06 33.62
N ILE A 925 -0.77 19.95 33.87
CA ILE A 925 -1.52 20.65 32.84
C ILE A 925 -0.61 21.56 32.00
N GLN A 926 0.30 22.30 32.64
CA GLN A 926 1.22 23.20 31.93
C GLN A 926 2.22 22.43 31.04
N GLN A 927 2.73 21.29 31.51
CA GLN A 927 3.70 20.48 30.79
C GLN A 927 3.06 19.66 29.66
N VAL A 928 1.95 18.98 29.95
CA VAL A 928 1.36 17.99 29.04
C VAL A 928 0.26 18.61 28.17
N LYS A 929 -0.45 19.63 28.66
CA LYS A 929 -1.64 20.21 28.03
C LYS A 929 -2.73 19.16 27.73
N PRO A 930 -3.07 18.24 28.67
CA PRO A 930 -3.97 17.12 28.41
C PRO A 930 -5.41 17.61 28.22
N TRP A 931 -6.21 16.81 27.51
CA TRP A 931 -7.63 17.09 27.33
C TRP A 931 -8.41 16.94 28.64
N ILE A 932 -8.16 15.86 29.37
CA ILE A 932 -8.77 15.55 30.66
C ILE A 932 -7.66 15.18 31.64
N VAL A 933 -7.78 15.59 32.90
CA VAL A 933 -6.98 15.06 34.01
C VAL A 933 -7.86 14.14 34.88
N ASP A 934 -7.33 12.98 35.23
CA ASP A 934 -8.02 11.97 36.03
C ASP A 934 -7.32 11.77 37.38
N VAL A 935 -8.05 11.99 38.47
CA VAL A 935 -7.55 11.78 39.84
C VAL A 935 -8.25 10.63 40.53
N SER A 936 -7.48 9.82 41.26
CA SER A 936 -8.02 8.76 42.11
C SER A 936 -7.49 8.90 43.54
N SER A 937 -6.34 8.30 43.85
CA SER A 937 -5.78 8.28 45.22
C SER A 937 -5.30 9.63 45.75
N GLY A 938 -4.97 10.60 44.89
CA GLY A 938 -4.48 11.92 45.30
C GLY A 938 -5.50 12.79 46.04
N VAL A 939 -6.78 12.42 45.99
CA VAL A 939 -7.87 13.08 46.73
C VAL A 939 -8.42 12.19 47.85
N GLU A 940 -7.61 11.28 48.36
CA GLU A 940 -7.96 10.42 49.50
C GLU A 940 -7.22 10.84 50.77
N THR A 941 -7.85 10.57 51.90
CA THR A 941 -7.26 10.63 53.23
C THR A 941 -7.57 9.29 53.90
N ASN A 942 -6.53 8.56 54.32
CA ASN A 942 -6.65 7.20 54.87
C ASN A 942 -7.41 6.22 53.96
N GLY A 943 -7.26 6.35 52.64
CA GLY A 943 -7.89 5.46 51.65
C GLY A 943 -9.37 5.75 51.36
N VAL A 944 -9.94 6.79 51.97
CA VAL A 944 -11.32 7.25 51.73
C VAL A 944 -11.27 8.59 51.00
N LYS A 945 -12.24 8.85 50.11
CA LYS A 945 -12.36 10.12 49.40
C LYS A 945 -12.53 11.29 50.36
N ASP A 946 -11.65 12.27 50.23
CA ASP A 946 -11.63 13.49 51.04
C ASP A 946 -12.30 14.62 50.25
N LEU A 947 -13.45 15.09 50.75
CA LEU A 947 -14.27 16.10 50.08
C LEU A 947 -13.51 17.42 49.86
N ALA A 948 -12.66 17.82 50.81
CA ALA A 948 -11.88 19.05 50.69
C ALA A 948 -10.79 18.90 49.61
N LYS A 949 -10.15 17.73 49.51
CA LYS A 949 -9.17 17.46 48.45
C LYS A 949 -9.82 17.34 47.07
N ILE A 950 -11.01 16.76 46.98
CA ILE A 950 -11.79 16.74 45.73
C ILE A 950 -12.03 18.17 45.26
N ARG A 951 -12.56 19.03 46.13
CA ARG A 951 -12.82 20.44 45.82
C ARG A 951 -11.54 21.17 45.39
N ALA A 952 -10.47 21.05 46.17
CA ALA A 952 -9.19 21.67 45.87
C ALA A 952 -8.59 21.21 44.53
N PHE A 953 -8.72 19.91 44.20
CA PHE A 953 -8.27 19.39 42.91
C PHE A 953 -9.06 20.02 41.75
N VAL A 954 -10.38 19.99 41.83
CA VAL A 954 -11.26 20.51 40.78
C VAL A 954 -11.05 22.02 40.58
N GLU A 955 -10.97 22.80 41.66
CA GLU A 955 -10.69 24.24 41.63
C GLU A 955 -9.32 24.55 41.01
N THR A 956 -8.30 23.76 41.34
CA THR A 956 -6.94 23.92 40.76
C THR A 956 -6.96 23.68 39.25
N VAL A 957 -7.68 22.65 38.77
CA VAL A 957 -7.79 22.40 37.33
C VAL A 957 -8.57 23.50 36.61
N GLN A 958 -9.68 23.95 37.18
CA GLN A 958 -10.51 25.00 36.59
C GLN A 958 -9.80 26.37 36.52
N SER A 959 -8.94 26.66 37.51
CA SER A 959 -8.14 27.90 37.55
C SER A 959 -6.87 27.82 36.70
N THR A 960 -6.34 26.62 36.43
CA THR A 960 -5.17 26.42 35.58
C THR A 960 -5.55 26.51 34.10
N LYS A 961 -5.06 27.55 33.42
CA LYS A 961 -5.24 27.71 31.97
C LYS A 961 -3.92 27.57 31.22
N TYR A 962 -3.99 27.12 29.97
CA TYR A 962 -2.83 26.98 29.10
C TYR A 962 -3.11 27.47 27.68
N PHE A 963 -2.03 27.86 26.98
CA PHE A 963 -2.07 28.28 25.58
C PHE A 963 -1.64 27.13 24.66
N GLN A 964 -2.36 26.95 23.55
CA GLN A 964 -1.85 26.18 22.40
C GLN A 964 -1.01 27.08 21.52
N ASP A 965 0.17 26.58 21.15
CA ASP A 965 1.14 27.26 20.27
C ASP A 965 0.86 26.97 18.79
#